data_AF-A0A8T3PY00-F1
#
_entry.id   AF-A0A8T3PY00-F1
#
_cell.length_a   1.000
_cell.length_b   1.000
_cell.length_c   1.000
_cell.angle_alpha   90.00
_cell.angle_beta   90.00
_cell.angle_gamma   90.00
#
_symmetry.space_group_name_H-M   'P 1'
#
loop_
_entity.id
_entity.type
_entity.pdbx_description
1 polymer ?
#
loop_
_entity_poly.entity_id
_entity_poly.type
_entity_poly.pdbx_seq_one_letter_code
_entity_poly.pdbx_strand_id
1 'polypeptide(L)'
;MAVKHEAEIGGQVFSMEAGKLAEQADGAVIVRYGDSVVLATAVASKEAREGADFFPLTVDYEERMYAAGKIPGGFIKRESRPSEAAILAMRLTDRPIRPLFPKGYFNDVQVVLTVLSTDQENDPDILALNGASAALSISHIPFQGPIGAVRVGRIGGEFVTNPTNTQLAESELDLVVAGTRDAVMMVEAGAKILPESVMADAIAYGHRELQKSIELQDRLVASAGAPKKEPFIGPKAGSVAQLGKLLAEGRNEFVVFDLETTSIKPENGYIVDIAAQRLRDGQVVDRFESLVNPGRPIVGHQVHGIRTDDVASAPTASEVLGRFVDWVGETPVVAHNTSFDVPFLLRHLPNDKKWAPSAVFDTLELGYQLYPDAGAYKLADLVRFLFGRDHAAAHRAMPDAEATVEIFLHFTSGLAERLDALREDIAGEVRRARETYDRSEQGERMEDIRRRHGIGAPLMDVVTKATVRELVLSENVRIDGRDTKTVRPISVEVGVLPRTHGSGLFTRGQTQALSIATLGPSSDVQRMDTISPETEKRYMHHYNMPPYSVGEAKFMRGPGRREIGHGALAERALLPVLPSVDEFPYVIRVVSEVVSSNGSTSMASTCGSTLALMDAGVPIRAPVAGAAMGLITDKESGRYAVLTDITGKEDAYGDMDFKVTGTSEGVTALQMDIKVGGITTEIMRDALDQAREARLHILGKMTEVISASREELSQYAPRITTLKIPVDKIRDVIGAGGKVIRQITAETGTQINVEDDGTIQIAATSGEAAQKAIAWIEGLTKDVEVGKEYLGKVTRIMNFGAFVEILPGKEGLVHISQLADYRVPRVEDVVSIGDELMVIVTEIDRMGRVNLSRRAAMERHMAKAGDRS
;
A
#
# COMPACT_ATOMS: atom_id res chain seq x y z
N MET A 1 4.66 -23.83 -29.80
CA MET A 1 3.91 -24.99 -29.24
C MET A 1 3.59 -24.66 -27.80
N ALA A 2 2.35 -24.89 -27.37
CA ALA A 2 1.96 -24.63 -25.98
C ALA A 2 2.66 -25.64 -25.06
N VAL A 3 3.19 -25.17 -23.94
CA VAL A 3 3.85 -25.98 -22.91
C VAL A 3 3.10 -25.79 -21.60
N LYS A 4 2.81 -26.89 -20.92
CA LYS A 4 2.14 -26.90 -19.62
C LYS A 4 2.93 -27.74 -18.63
N HIS A 5 3.17 -27.21 -17.44
CA HIS A 5 3.73 -27.94 -16.31
C HIS A 5 2.79 -27.89 -15.12
N GLU A 6 2.85 -28.91 -14.28
CA GLU A 6 2.00 -29.05 -13.09
C GLU A 6 2.81 -29.50 -11.87
N ALA A 7 2.36 -29.10 -10.68
CA ALA A 7 2.87 -29.53 -9.40
C ALA A 7 1.73 -29.59 -8.37
N GLU A 8 1.88 -30.41 -7.34
CA GLU A 8 0.95 -30.41 -6.20
C GLU A 8 1.42 -29.39 -5.15
N ILE A 9 0.56 -28.42 -4.83
CA ILE A 9 0.81 -27.38 -3.82
C ILE A 9 -0.46 -27.25 -3.00
N GLY A 10 -0.39 -27.24 -1.67
CA GLY A 10 -1.59 -27.12 -0.82
C GLY A 10 -2.63 -28.23 -1.03
N GLY A 11 -2.21 -29.42 -1.47
CA GLY A 11 -3.10 -30.56 -1.73
C GLY A 11 -3.94 -30.46 -3.00
N GLN A 12 -3.71 -29.46 -3.86
CA GLN A 12 -4.36 -29.33 -5.16
C GLN A 12 -3.33 -29.18 -6.29
N VAL A 13 -3.76 -29.44 -7.52
CA VAL A 13 -2.91 -29.29 -8.71
C VAL A 13 -2.78 -27.81 -9.07
N PHE A 14 -1.55 -27.31 -9.03
CA PHE A 14 -1.16 -25.99 -9.51
C PHE A 14 -0.49 -26.15 -10.88
N SER A 15 -0.95 -25.41 -11.88
CA SER A 15 -0.44 -25.51 -13.25
C SER A 15 -0.08 -24.16 -13.86
N MET A 16 0.94 -24.17 -14.72
CA MET A 16 1.37 -23.02 -15.52
C MET A 16 1.49 -23.43 -16.98
N GLU A 17 0.85 -22.68 -17.87
CA GLU A 17 0.80 -22.92 -19.32
C GLU A 17 1.30 -21.68 -20.09
N ALA A 18 2.24 -21.85 -21.02
CA ALA A 18 2.77 -20.79 -21.87
C ALA A 18 2.59 -21.13 -23.37
N GLY A 19 2.58 -20.11 -24.23
CA GLY A 19 2.55 -20.28 -25.69
C GLY A 19 1.17 -20.64 -26.28
N LYS A 20 0.09 -20.21 -25.62
CA LYS A 20 -1.30 -20.40 -26.06
C LYS A 20 -2.09 -19.10 -26.23
N LEU A 21 -1.87 -18.13 -25.35
CA LEU A 21 -2.53 -16.82 -25.37
C LEU A 21 -1.48 -15.71 -25.33
N ALA A 22 -1.85 -14.54 -25.87
CA ALA A 22 -1.08 -13.30 -25.80
C ALA A 22 0.39 -13.44 -26.30
N GLU A 23 0.61 -14.18 -27.39
CA GLU A 23 1.96 -14.43 -27.97
C GLU A 23 2.70 -13.17 -28.45
N GLN A 24 2.04 -12.00 -28.48
CA GLN A 24 2.68 -10.71 -28.77
C GLN A 24 3.31 -10.05 -27.54
N ALA A 25 2.98 -10.50 -26.32
CA ALA A 25 3.67 -10.04 -25.12
C ALA A 25 5.08 -10.64 -25.06
N ASP A 26 5.99 -9.98 -24.34
CA ASP A 26 7.35 -10.48 -24.18
C ASP A 26 7.41 -11.77 -23.35
N GLY A 27 6.44 -11.93 -22.44
CA GLY A 27 6.12 -13.19 -21.78
C GLY A 27 4.65 -13.26 -21.40
N ALA A 28 4.04 -14.43 -21.56
CA ALA A 28 2.64 -14.68 -21.22
C ALA A 28 2.45 -16.09 -20.63
N VAL A 29 1.79 -16.18 -19.48
CA VAL A 29 1.54 -17.43 -18.75
C VAL A 29 0.11 -17.47 -18.23
N ILE A 30 -0.57 -18.59 -18.46
CA ILE A 30 -1.84 -18.92 -17.81
C ILE A 30 -1.52 -19.74 -16.57
N VAL A 31 -1.98 -19.28 -15.41
CA VAL A 31 -1.86 -19.98 -14.14
C VAL A 31 -3.23 -20.48 -13.70
N ARG A 32 -3.29 -21.74 -13.25
CA ARG A 32 -4.53 -22.35 -12.75
C ARG A 32 -4.29 -23.12 -11.46
N TYR A 33 -5.20 -22.95 -10.51
CA TYR A 33 -5.28 -23.67 -9.25
C TYR A 33 -6.75 -23.86 -8.92
N GLY A 34 -7.21 -25.12 -8.82
CA GLY A 34 -8.64 -25.43 -8.87
C GLY A 34 -9.27 -24.96 -10.18
N ASP A 35 -10.38 -24.24 -10.07
CA ASP A 35 -11.08 -23.61 -11.22
C ASP A 35 -10.80 -22.11 -11.35
N SER A 36 -9.98 -21.56 -10.45
CA SER A 36 -9.41 -20.21 -10.58
C SER A 36 -8.30 -20.17 -11.64
N VAL A 37 -8.39 -19.18 -12.55
CA VAL A 37 -7.49 -19.01 -13.70
C VAL A 37 -7.09 -17.54 -13.84
N VAL A 38 -5.78 -17.29 -13.91
CA VAL A 38 -5.21 -15.95 -14.16
C VAL A 38 -4.33 -16.00 -15.41
N LEU A 39 -4.50 -15.03 -16.30
CA LEU A 39 -3.55 -14.74 -17.38
C LEU A 39 -2.61 -13.63 -16.92
N ALA A 40 -1.32 -13.94 -16.86
CA ALA A 40 -0.26 -12.99 -16.59
C ALA A 40 0.52 -12.67 -17.86
N THR A 41 0.70 -11.39 -18.16
CA THR A 41 1.52 -10.92 -19.29
C THR A 41 2.53 -9.89 -18.83
N ALA A 42 3.75 -9.95 -19.35
CA ALA A 42 4.81 -8.98 -19.13
C ALA A 42 5.28 -8.39 -20.46
N VAL A 43 5.42 -7.06 -20.49
CA VAL A 43 5.90 -6.31 -21.67
C VAL A 43 6.88 -5.23 -21.22
N ALA A 44 7.96 -5.05 -21.96
CA ALA A 44 8.91 -3.96 -21.78
C ALA A 44 8.96 -3.03 -23.00
N SER A 45 9.15 -1.73 -22.76
CA SER A 45 9.48 -0.81 -23.84
C SER A 45 10.83 -1.18 -24.47
N LYS A 46 10.99 -0.87 -25.76
CA LYS A 46 12.26 -1.10 -26.46
C LYS A 46 13.40 -0.23 -25.90
N GLU A 47 13.06 0.99 -25.49
CA GLU A 47 14.00 1.99 -24.98
C GLU A 47 13.45 2.61 -23.68
N ALA A 48 14.36 3.08 -22.82
CA ALA A 48 14.00 3.86 -21.63
C ALA A 48 13.50 5.26 -22.03
N ARG A 49 12.69 5.88 -21.17
CA ARG A 49 12.29 7.28 -21.36
C ARG A 49 13.49 8.20 -21.16
N GLU A 50 13.58 9.24 -21.99
CA GLU A 50 14.61 10.27 -21.84
C GLU A 50 14.48 10.95 -20.46
N GLY A 51 15.57 11.04 -19.71
CA GLY A 51 15.60 11.64 -18.37
C GLY A 51 14.96 10.80 -17.26
N ALA A 52 14.70 9.51 -17.47
CA ALA A 52 14.17 8.64 -16.41
C ALA A 52 15.15 8.54 -15.22
N ASP A 53 14.68 8.92 -14.05
CA ASP A 53 15.41 8.91 -12.76
C ASP A 53 14.93 7.80 -11.81
N PHE A 54 13.89 7.05 -12.18
CA PHE A 54 13.37 5.89 -11.47
C PHE A 54 12.99 4.75 -12.41
N PHE A 55 12.92 3.52 -11.89
CA PHE A 55 12.48 2.34 -12.65
C PHE A 55 10.94 2.31 -12.80
N PRO A 56 10.38 2.49 -14.01
CA PRO A 56 8.95 2.59 -14.24
C PRO A 56 8.31 1.20 -14.41
N LEU A 57 8.25 0.44 -13.32
CA LEU A 57 7.45 -0.78 -13.23
C LEU A 57 6.00 -0.44 -12.85
N THR A 58 5.06 -0.94 -13.67
CA THR A 58 3.62 -0.90 -13.41
C THR A 58 3.04 -2.31 -13.37
N VAL A 59 2.37 -2.65 -12.28
CA VAL A 59 1.58 -3.88 -12.17
C VAL A 59 0.10 -3.52 -12.18
N ASP A 60 -0.68 -4.15 -13.05
CA ASP A 60 -2.13 -4.01 -13.13
C ASP A 60 -2.78 -5.36 -12.86
N TYR A 61 -3.78 -5.38 -11.97
CA TYR A 61 -4.60 -6.53 -11.66
C TYR A 61 -6.04 -6.23 -12.07
N GLU A 62 -6.55 -7.00 -13.03
CA GLU A 62 -7.87 -6.80 -13.62
C GLU A 62 -8.82 -7.92 -13.21
N GLU A 63 -9.76 -7.57 -12.34
CA GLU A 63 -10.91 -8.40 -12.02
C GLU A 63 -11.94 -8.27 -13.12
N ARG A 64 -12.25 -9.39 -13.78
CA ARG A 64 -13.34 -9.46 -14.74
C ARG A 64 -14.54 -10.10 -14.08
N MET A 65 -15.69 -9.43 -14.05
CA MET A 65 -16.88 -9.93 -13.35
C MET A 65 -17.39 -11.24 -13.97
N TYR A 66 -17.15 -11.45 -15.27
CA TYR A 66 -17.43 -12.72 -15.93
C TYR A 66 -16.65 -13.89 -15.32
N ALA A 67 -15.51 -13.65 -14.67
CA ALA A 67 -14.72 -14.70 -14.03
C ALA A 67 -15.50 -15.39 -12.90
N ALA A 68 -16.41 -14.66 -12.25
CA ALA A 68 -17.35 -15.16 -11.26
C ALA A 68 -18.76 -15.41 -11.83
N GLY A 69 -18.92 -15.38 -13.16
CA GLY A 69 -20.23 -15.51 -13.83
C GLY A 69 -21.19 -14.33 -13.58
N LYS A 70 -20.68 -13.16 -13.18
CA LYS A 70 -21.48 -11.97 -12.86
C LYS A 70 -21.45 -10.93 -14.00
N ILE A 71 -22.54 -10.18 -14.15
CA ILE A 71 -22.58 -8.95 -14.94
C ILE A 71 -22.36 -7.78 -13.97
N PRO A 72 -21.46 -6.81 -14.26
CA PRO A 72 -21.20 -5.69 -13.36
C PRO A 72 -22.48 -4.94 -12.96
N GLY A 73 -22.67 -4.67 -11.67
CA GLY A 73 -23.85 -4.00 -11.12
C GLY A 73 -23.96 -2.53 -11.48
N GLY A 74 -22.82 -1.86 -11.73
CA GLY A 74 -22.72 -0.42 -12.01
C GLY A 74 -23.54 0.06 -13.22
N PHE A 75 -23.76 1.38 -13.30
CA PHE A 75 -24.63 2.00 -14.30
C PHE A 75 -24.27 1.65 -15.76
N ILE A 76 -22.97 1.63 -16.09
CA ILE A 76 -22.47 1.34 -17.44
C ILE A 76 -22.39 -0.16 -17.76
N LYS A 77 -22.71 -1.05 -16.80
CA LYS A 77 -22.61 -2.52 -16.93
C LYS A 77 -21.24 -3.01 -17.44
N ARG A 78 -20.18 -2.32 -17.02
CA ARG A 78 -18.78 -2.61 -17.35
C ARG A 78 -17.90 -2.28 -16.14
N GLU A 79 -16.85 -3.05 -15.94
CA GLU A 79 -15.84 -2.77 -14.92
C GLU A 79 -15.16 -1.42 -15.22
N SER A 80 -14.87 -0.64 -14.18
CA SER A 80 -14.33 0.72 -14.32
C SER A 80 -13.05 0.89 -13.51
N ARG A 81 -13.16 1.46 -12.30
CA ARG A 81 -12.03 1.64 -11.40
C ARG A 81 -11.68 0.31 -10.74
N PRO A 82 -10.38 0.06 -10.48
CA PRO A 82 -9.94 -1.08 -9.69
C PRO A 82 -10.61 -1.09 -8.31
N SER A 83 -10.98 -2.28 -7.83
CA SER A 83 -11.44 -2.51 -6.47
C SER A 83 -10.29 -2.35 -5.47
N GLU A 84 -10.61 -2.30 -4.17
CA GLU A 84 -9.61 -2.32 -3.09
C GLU A 84 -8.75 -3.59 -3.18
N ALA A 85 -9.39 -4.76 -3.31
CA ALA A 85 -8.72 -6.05 -3.48
C ALA A 85 -7.77 -6.07 -4.69
N ALA A 86 -8.21 -5.55 -5.84
CA ALA A 86 -7.35 -5.44 -7.02
C ALA A 86 -6.11 -4.57 -6.78
N ILE A 87 -6.27 -3.42 -6.11
CA ILE A 87 -5.15 -2.52 -5.78
C ILE A 87 -4.20 -3.20 -4.78
N LEU A 88 -4.71 -3.94 -3.81
CA LEU A 88 -3.90 -4.70 -2.87
C LEU A 88 -3.14 -5.82 -3.59
N ALA A 89 -3.76 -6.56 -4.50
CA ALA A 89 -3.10 -7.59 -5.32
C ALA A 89 -1.99 -7.01 -6.22
N MET A 90 -2.21 -5.82 -6.81
CA MET A 90 -1.16 -5.10 -7.54
C MET A 90 0.06 -4.82 -6.65
N ARG A 91 -0.17 -4.34 -5.41
CA ARG A 91 0.91 -4.04 -4.46
C ARG A 91 1.60 -5.29 -3.95
N LEU A 92 0.82 -6.33 -3.65
CA LEU A 92 1.32 -7.63 -3.21
C LEU A 92 2.27 -8.24 -4.24
N THR A 93 1.98 -8.02 -5.54
CA THR A 93 2.83 -8.49 -6.64
C THR A 93 4.03 -7.56 -6.91
N ASP A 94 3.83 -6.24 -6.91
CA ASP A 94 4.89 -5.25 -7.21
C ASP A 94 6.06 -5.32 -6.22
N ARG A 95 5.75 -5.41 -4.92
CA ARG A 95 6.73 -5.39 -3.82
C ARG A 95 7.85 -6.42 -3.96
N PRO A 96 7.58 -7.73 -4.17
CA PRO A 96 8.64 -8.73 -4.27
C PRO A 96 9.36 -8.78 -5.63
N ILE A 97 8.72 -8.35 -6.74
CA ILE A 97 9.38 -8.39 -8.06
C ILE A 97 10.27 -7.17 -8.32
N ARG A 98 9.91 -5.99 -7.79
CA ARG A 98 10.61 -4.73 -8.05
C ARG A 98 12.11 -4.75 -7.71
N PRO A 99 12.56 -5.34 -6.58
CA PRO A 99 13.98 -5.38 -6.23
C PRO A 99 14.83 -6.30 -7.13
N LEU A 100 14.20 -7.17 -7.93
CA LEU A 100 14.89 -8.18 -8.75
C LEU A 100 15.20 -7.70 -10.17
N PHE A 101 14.83 -6.47 -10.51
CA PHE A 101 15.29 -5.85 -11.74
C PHE A 101 16.70 -5.28 -11.54
N PRO A 102 17.61 -5.38 -12.52
CA PRO A 102 18.94 -4.81 -12.40
C PRO A 102 18.90 -3.32 -12.07
N LYS A 103 19.78 -2.89 -11.16
CA LYS A 103 19.93 -1.47 -10.84
C LYS A 103 20.29 -0.68 -12.09
N GLY A 104 19.62 0.45 -12.31
CA GLY A 104 19.82 1.30 -13.49
C GLY A 104 19.01 0.87 -14.72
N TYR A 105 18.18 -0.16 -14.63
CA TYR A 105 17.21 -0.49 -15.67
C TYR A 105 16.01 0.47 -15.60
N PHE A 106 15.80 1.25 -16.66
CA PHE A 106 14.78 2.32 -16.70
C PHE A 106 13.77 2.19 -17.86
N ASN A 107 13.75 1.04 -18.54
CA ASN A 107 12.67 0.76 -19.49
C ASN A 107 11.33 0.66 -18.76
N ASP A 108 10.26 1.09 -19.43
CA ASP A 108 8.90 0.87 -18.95
C ASP A 108 8.63 -0.63 -18.96
N VAL A 109 8.29 -1.19 -17.80
CA VAL A 109 7.85 -2.57 -17.68
C VAL A 109 6.41 -2.57 -17.18
N GLN A 110 5.53 -3.21 -17.94
CA GLN A 110 4.15 -3.43 -17.54
C GLN A 110 3.89 -4.92 -17.34
N VAL A 111 3.31 -5.25 -16.19
CA VAL A 111 2.78 -6.58 -15.88
C VAL A 111 1.27 -6.45 -15.72
N VAL A 112 0.50 -7.21 -16.51
CA VAL A 112 -0.96 -7.24 -16.44
C VAL A 112 -1.41 -8.63 -16.02
N LEU A 113 -2.27 -8.68 -14.99
CA LEU A 113 -2.77 -9.87 -14.33
C LEU A 113 -4.29 -9.89 -14.46
N THR A 114 -4.81 -10.64 -15.42
CA THR A 114 -6.25 -10.70 -15.70
C THR A 114 -6.84 -11.97 -15.10
N VAL A 115 -7.79 -11.84 -14.17
CA VAL A 115 -8.55 -12.98 -13.63
C VAL A 115 -9.58 -13.40 -14.68
N LEU A 116 -9.40 -14.59 -15.25
CA LEU A 116 -10.27 -15.14 -16.29
C LEU A 116 -11.40 -16.01 -15.72
N SER A 117 -11.13 -16.67 -14.60
CA SER A 117 -12.08 -17.54 -13.89
C SER A 117 -11.75 -17.50 -12.41
N THR A 118 -12.77 -17.55 -11.55
CA THR A 118 -12.61 -17.76 -10.11
C THR A 118 -13.62 -18.80 -9.63
N ASP A 119 -13.16 -19.73 -8.82
CA ASP A 119 -14.02 -20.70 -8.13
C ASP A 119 -14.54 -20.19 -6.78
N GLN A 120 -14.15 -18.96 -6.40
CA GLN A 120 -14.46 -18.31 -5.13
C GLN A 120 -13.96 -19.05 -3.87
N GLU A 121 -13.23 -20.15 -4.03
CA GLU A 121 -12.58 -20.89 -2.95
C GLU A 121 -11.07 -20.62 -2.92
N ASN A 122 -10.43 -20.58 -4.09
CA ASN A 122 -9.02 -20.30 -4.26
C ASN A 122 -8.83 -18.84 -4.68
N ASP A 123 -8.33 -18.01 -3.75
CA ASP A 123 -8.05 -16.60 -4.01
C ASP A 123 -7.03 -16.43 -5.16
N PRO A 124 -7.37 -15.68 -6.23
CA PRO A 124 -6.51 -15.55 -7.40
C PRO A 124 -5.25 -14.70 -7.19
N ASP A 125 -5.10 -14.00 -6.07
CA ASP A 125 -3.95 -13.12 -5.81
C ASP A 125 -2.59 -13.87 -5.81
N ILE A 126 -2.52 -15.05 -5.20
CA ILE A 126 -1.32 -15.90 -5.20
C ILE A 126 -1.03 -16.45 -6.61
N LEU A 127 -2.07 -16.77 -7.39
CA LEU A 127 -1.92 -17.21 -8.78
C LEU A 127 -1.34 -16.08 -9.63
N ALA A 128 -1.83 -14.86 -9.41
CA ALA A 128 -1.40 -13.67 -10.12
C ALA A 128 0.06 -13.32 -9.81
N LEU A 129 0.48 -13.41 -8.54
CA LEU A 129 1.88 -13.18 -8.16
C LEU A 129 2.82 -14.20 -8.80
N ASN A 130 2.51 -15.50 -8.67
CA ASN A 130 3.29 -16.56 -9.31
C ASN A 130 3.28 -16.44 -10.85
N GLY A 131 2.15 -16.03 -11.43
CA GLY A 131 2.01 -15.77 -12.87
C GLY A 131 2.85 -14.60 -13.35
N ALA A 132 2.89 -13.49 -12.60
CA ALA A 132 3.75 -12.35 -12.87
C ALA A 132 5.22 -12.77 -12.95
N SER A 133 5.67 -13.53 -11.94
CA SER A 133 7.02 -14.07 -11.89
C SER A 133 7.31 -15.00 -13.07
N ALA A 134 6.39 -15.92 -13.39
CA ALA A 134 6.54 -16.84 -14.50
C ALA A 134 6.62 -16.10 -15.85
N ALA A 135 5.73 -15.13 -16.10
CA ALA A 135 5.71 -14.32 -17.31
C ALA A 135 7.00 -13.52 -17.49
N LEU A 136 7.48 -12.84 -16.43
CA LEU A 136 8.78 -12.17 -16.45
C LEU A 136 9.94 -13.14 -16.69
N SER A 137 9.89 -14.32 -16.06
CA SER A 137 10.94 -15.33 -16.14
C SER A 137 11.06 -15.97 -17.52
N ILE A 138 9.95 -16.22 -18.23
CA ILE A 138 10.00 -16.71 -19.62
C ILE A 138 10.30 -15.62 -20.64
N SER A 139 10.09 -14.35 -20.28
CA SER A 139 10.36 -13.22 -21.19
C SER A 139 11.85 -12.95 -21.39
N HIS A 140 12.18 -12.12 -22.36
CA HIS A 140 13.53 -11.61 -22.54
C HIS A 140 13.89 -10.44 -21.60
N ILE A 141 12.94 -9.98 -20.76
CA ILE A 141 13.12 -8.85 -19.84
C ILE A 141 14.15 -9.23 -18.75
N PRO A 142 15.10 -8.35 -18.42
CA PRO A 142 16.11 -8.61 -17.41
C PRO A 142 15.51 -8.65 -16.01
N PHE A 143 15.35 -9.85 -15.48
CA PHE A 143 14.69 -10.11 -14.19
C PHE A 143 15.43 -11.23 -13.46
N GLN A 144 15.87 -10.97 -12.23
CA GLN A 144 16.62 -11.89 -11.38
C GLN A 144 15.71 -12.80 -10.53
N GLY A 145 14.63 -13.28 -11.12
CA GLY A 145 13.76 -14.29 -10.53
C GLY A 145 14.14 -15.72 -10.95
N PRO A 146 13.21 -16.69 -10.85
CA PRO A 146 11.82 -16.52 -10.43
C PRO A 146 11.66 -16.27 -8.91
N ILE A 147 10.51 -15.73 -8.53
CA ILE A 147 9.99 -15.79 -7.16
C ILE A 147 8.83 -16.77 -7.07
N GLY A 148 8.69 -17.40 -5.90
CA GLY A 148 7.50 -18.16 -5.54
C GLY A 148 6.67 -17.40 -4.52
N ALA A 149 5.37 -17.68 -4.48
CA ALA A 149 4.50 -17.22 -3.41
C ALA A 149 3.46 -18.27 -2.99
N VAL A 150 3.14 -18.26 -1.70
CA VAL A 150 2.09 -19.08 -1.10
C VAL A 150 1.36 -18.27 -0.03
N ARG A 151 0.09 -18.64 0.21
CA ARG A 151 -0.65 -18.24 1.41
C ARG A 151 -0.52 -19.35 2.46
N VAL A 152 -0.45 -18.98 3.73
CA VAL A 152 -0.31 -19.89 4.87
C VAL A 152 -1.43 -19.58 5.86
N GLY A 153 -2.26 -20.58 6.12
CA GLY A 153 -3.24 -20.60 7.20
C GLY A 153 -2.73 -21.36 8.42
N ARG A 154 -3.40 -21.19 9.55
CA ARG A 154 -3.20 -22.00 10.76
C ARG A 154 -4.55 -22.48 11.28
N ILE A 155 -4.82 -23.78 11.16
CA ILE A 155 -6.11 -24.40 11.48
C ILE A 155 -5.87 -25.55 12.45
N GLY A 156 -6.53 -25.53 13.60
CA GLY A 156 -6.32 -26.54 14.65
C GLY A 156 -4.87 -26.60 15.16
N GLY A 157 -4.13 -25.50 15.06
CA GLY A 157 -2.72 -25.42 15.46
C GLY A 157 -1.70 -25.74 14.35
N GLU A 158 -2.13 -26.32 13.23
CA GLU A 158 -1.27 -26.77 12.13
C GLU A 158 -1.23 -25.76 10.97
N PHE A 159 -0.08 -25.65 10.30
CA PHE A 159 0.07 -24.80 9.12
C PHE A 159 -0.49 -25.46 7.86
N VAL A 160 -1.26 -24.70 7.09
CA VAL A 160 -1.89 -25.15 5.85
C VAL A 160 -1.45 -24.24 4.70
N THR A 161 -0.88 -24.80 3.64
CA THR A 161 -0.52 -24.06 2.42
C THR A 161 -1.74 -23.82 1.54
N ASN A 162 -1.87 -22.60 1.01
CA ASN A 162 -2.94 -22.14 0.13
C ASN A 162 -4.34 -22.61 0.60
N PRO A 163 -4.73 -22.27 1.85
CA PRO A 163 -6.05 -22.63 2.36
C PRO A 163 -7.15 -21.99 1.50
N THR A 164 -8.26 -22.70 1.31
CA THR A 164 -9.43 -22.12 0.62
C THR A 164 -10.09 -21.04 1.48
N ASN A 165 -10.93 -20.20 0.88
CA ASN A 165 -11.69 -19.18 1.61
C ASN A 165 -12.52 -19.78 2.76
N THR A 166 -13.12 -20.97 2.55
CA THR A 166 -13.80 -21.73 3.59
C THR A 166 -12.87 -22.08 4.75
N GLN A 167 -11.66 -22.56 4.45
CA GLN A 167 -10.64 -22.88 5.46
C GLN A 167 -10.08 -21.64 6.16
N LEU A 168 -9.92 -20.52 5.45
CA LEU A 168 -9.44 -19.25 5.99
C LEU A 168 -10.40 -18.66 7.03
N ALA A 169 -11.71 -18.85 6.88
CA ALA A 169 -12.70 -18.41 7.87
C ALA A 169 -12.44 -19.03 9.26
N GLU A 170 -12.01 -20.29 9.29
CA GLU A 170 -11.64 -21.01 10.52
C GLU A 170 -10.21 -20.75 10.98
N SER A 171 -9.37 -20.20 10.10
CA SER A 171 -7.93 -19.99 10.35
C SER A 171 -7.66 -18.92 11.42
N GLU A 172 -6.60 -19.12 12.19
CA GLU A 172 -6.03 -18.13 13.11
C GLU A 172 -5.02 -17.19 12.42
N LEU A 173 -4.62 -17.51 11.19
CA LEU A 173 -3.60 -16.82 10.41
C LEU A 173 -4.02 -16.70 8.94
N ASP A 174 -3.84 -15.53 8.35
CA ASP A 174 -3.81 -15.33 6.90
C ASP A 174 -2.48 -14.64 6.57
N LEU A 175 -1.52 -15.41 6.07
CA LEU A 175 -0.17 -14.94 5.81
C LEU A 175 0.25 -15.26 4.39
N VAL A 176 0.61 -14.23 3.61
CA VAL A 176 1.22 -14.38 2.30
C VAL A 176 2.73 -14.22 2.42
N VAL A 177 3.48 -15.19 1.90
CA VAL A 177 4.94 -15.12 1.74
C VAL A 177 5.28 -15.13 0.26
N ALA A 178 6.14 -14.21 -0.17
CA ALA A 178 6.82 -14.30 -1.46
C ALA A 178 8.34 -14.23 -1.28
N GLY A 179 9.07 -15.01 -2.07
CA GLY A 179 10.53 -15.11 -1.94
C GLY A 179 11.21 -15.74 -3.13
N THR A 180 12.52 -15.60 -3.17
CA THR A 180 13.41 -16.35 -4.07
C THR A 180 13.78 -17.69 -3.44
N ARG A 181 14.64 -18.45 -4.11
CA ARG A 181 15.19 -19.70 -3.58
C ARG A 181 15.90 -19.51 -2.24
N ASP A 182 16.60 -18.39 -2.10
CA ASP A 182 17.52 -18.16 -0.98
C ASP A 182 16.95 -17.24 0.10
N ALA A 183 15.92 -16.44 -0.20
CA ALA A 183 15.43 -15.43 0.73
C ALA A 183 13.93 -15.16 0.59
N VAL A 184 13.29 -14.88 1.73
CA VAL A 184 12.00 -14.21 1.77
C VAL A 184 12.20 -12.77 1.29
N MET A 185 11.32 -12.30 0.41
CA MET A 185 11.35 -10.94 -0.14
C MET A 185 10.23 -10.08 0.43
N MET A 186 9.06 -10.68 0.67
CA MET A 186 7.86 -9.96 1.10
C MET A 186 6.99 -10.85 1.99
N VAL A 187 6.46 -10.27 3.06
CA VAL A 187 5.42 -10.87 3.91
C VAL A 187 4.28 -9.87 4.09
N GLU A 188 3.04 -10.37 4.05
CA GLU A 188 1.82 -9.66 4.42
C GLU A 188 0.94 -10.62 5.23
N ALA A 189 0.61 -10.29 6.47
CA ALA A 189 -0.11 -11.20 7.36
C ALA A 189 -1.15 -10.51 8.25
N GLY A 190 -2.24 -11.22 8.50
CA GLY A 190 -3.24 -10.94 9.53
C GLY A 190 -3.36 -12.15 10.46
N ALA A 191 -3.51 -11.94 11.76
CA ALA A 191 -3.48 -12.99 12.76
C ALA A 191 -4.49 -12.73 13.90
N LYS A 192 -5.11 -13.79 14.41
CA LYS A 192 -6.00 -13.76 15.57
C LYS A 192 -5.20 -13.76 16.89
N ILE A 193 -4.34 -12.74 17.07
CA ILE A 193 -3.50 -12.54 18.26
C ILE A 193 -2.55 -13.73 18.49
N LEU A 194 -1.57 -13.90 17.59
CA LEU A 194 -0.62 -15.02 17.64
C LEU A 194 0.76 -14.60 18.20
N PRO A 195 1.48 -15.49 18.92
CA PRO A 195 2.83 -15.19 19.38
C PRO A 195 3.83 -14.95 18.25
N GLU A 196 4.85 -14.14 18.50
CA GLU A 196 5.93 -13.83 17.54
C GLU A 196 6.64 -15.08 17.02
N SER A 197 6.84 -16.09 17.89
CA SER A 197 7.47 -17.36 17.51
C SER A 197 6.67 -18.11 16.45
N VAL A 198 5.33 -18.13 16.58
CA VAL A 198 4.43 -18.77 15.61
C VAL A 198 4.47 -18.02 14.28
N MET A 199 4.54 -16.68 14.31
CA MET A 199 4.68 -15.87 13.09
C MET A 199 6.00 -16.18 12.36
N ALA A 200 7.11 -16.29 13.09
CA ALA A 200 8.40 -16.66 12.51
C ALA A 200 8.37 -18.08 11.90
N ASP A 201 7.75 -19.04 12.59
CA ASP A 201 7.60 -20.42 12.11
C ASP A 201 6.74 -20.49 10.85
N ALA A 202 5.67 -19.70 10.78
CA ALA A 202 4.80 -19.60 9.61
C ALA A 202 5.52 -19.03 8.38
N ILE A 203 6.37 -18.01 8.56
CA ILE A 203 7.19 -17.44 7.48
C ILE A 203 8.16 -18.50 6.95
N ALA A 204 8.86 -19.19 7.85
CA ALA A 204 9.79 -20.26 7.47
C ALA A 204 9.08 -21.42 6.77
N TYR A 205 7.87 -21.78 7.22
CA TYR A 205 7.01 -22.76 6.55
C TYR A 205 6.62 -22.31 5.14
N GLY A 206 6.13 -21.08 4.99
CA GLY A 206 5.76 -20.51 3.69
C GLY A 206 6.93 -20.46 2.71
N HIS A 207 8.14 -20.11 3.19
CA HIS A 207 9.35 -20.08 2.36
C HIS A 207 9.76 -21.47 1.85
N ARG A 208 9.54 -22.53 2.62
CA ARG A 208 9.76 -23.91 2.15
C ARG A 208 8.73 -24.32 1.11
N GLU A 209 7.46 -24.02 1.35
CA GLU A 209 6.37 -24.45 0.46
C GLU A 209 6.36 -23.70 -0.88
N LEU A 210 6.78 -22.43 -0.90
CA LEU A 210 6.90 -21.67 -2.15
C LEU A 210 7.98 -22.21 -3.09
N GLN A 211 8.94 -23.01 -2.62
CA GLN A 211 9.98 -23.61 -3.47
C GLN A 211 9.36 -24.49 -4.57
N LYS A 212 8.23 -25.16 -4.28
CA LYS A 212 7.50 -25.97 -5.26
C LYS A 212 7.02 -25.13 -6.46
N SER A 213 6.62 -23.89 -6.21
CA SER A 213 6.21 -22.96 -7.27
C SER A 213 7.39 -22.41 -8.08
N ILE A 214 8.57 -22.26 -7.45
CA ILE A 214 9.82 -21.88 -8.12
C ILE A 214 10.28 -23.01 -9.05
N GLU A 215 10.29 -24.25 -8.57
CA GLU A 215 10.67 -25.43 -9.37
C GLU A 215 9.73 -25.63 -10.58
N LEU A 216 8.44 -25.30 -10.41
CA LEU A 216 7.49 -25.30 -11.52
C LEU A 216 7.83 -24.24 -12.58
N GLN A 217 8.21 -23.04 -12.14
CA GLN A 217 8.64 -21.96 -13.03
C GLN A 217 9.95 -22.30 -13.74
N ASP A 218 10.93 -22.91 -13.06
CA ASP A 218 12.19 -23.34 -13.67
C ASP A 218 11.95 -24.31 -14.84
N ARG A 219 11.03 -25.27 -14.66
CA ARG A 219 10.63 -26.20 -15.73
C ARG A 219 9.98 -25.47 -16.91
N LEU A 220 9.17 -24.46 -16.63
CA LEU A 220 8.55 -23.61 -17.67
C LEU A 220 9.59 -22.79 -18.43
N VAL A 221 10.53 -22.15 -17.72
CA VAL A 221 11.65 -21.40 -18.32
C VAL A 221 12.54 -22.30 -19.16
N ALA A 222 12.86 -23.51 -18.69
CA ALA A 222 13.66 -24.46 -19.46
C ALA A 222 12.97 -24.88 -20.78
N SER A 223 11.63 -24.85 -20.83
CA SER A 223 10.85 -25.31 -21.99
C SER A 223 10.45 -24.19 -22.96
N ALA A 224 10.24 -22.97 -22.45
CA ALA A 224 9.61 -21.86 -23.17
C ALA A 224 10.29 -20.50 -22.91
N GLY A 225 11.38 -20.46 -22.15
CA GLY A 225 12.09 -19.22 -21.82
C GLY A 225 12.86 -18.64 -22.99
N ALA A 226 12.67 -17.34 -23.24
CA ALA A 226 13.52 -16.58 -24.13
C ALA A 226 14.87 -16.28 -23.44
N PRO A 227 15.98 -16.22 -24.21
CA PRO A 227 17.23 -15.70 -23.70
C PRO A 227 17.01 -14.30 -23.11
N LYS A 228 17.52 -14.06 -21.91
CA LYS A 228 17.50 -12.74 -21.30
C LYS A 228 18.27 -11.78 -22.19
N LYS A 229 17.65 -10.65 -22.57
CA LYS A 229 18.42 -9.55 -23.12
C LYS A 229 19.32 -9.06 -22.00
N GLU A 230 20.62 -9.11 -22.23
CA GLU A 230 21.51 -8.28 -21.43
C GLU A 230 21.03 -6.85 -21.61
N PRO A 231 20.51 -6.21 -20.55
CA PRO A 231 20.10 -4.85 -20.69
C PRO A 231 21.35 -4.07 -21.08
N PHE A 232 21.22 -3.19 -22.07
CA PHE A 232 22.18 -2.12 -22.21
C PHE A 232 22.02 -1.21 -21.00
N ILE A 233 22.62 -1.63 -19.89
CA ILE A 233 22.98 -0.74 -18.81
C ILE A 233 24.30 -0.19 -19.32
N GLY A 234 24.22 0.89 -20.12
CA GLY A 234 25.41 1.72 -20.34
C GLY A 234 26.07 1.90 -18.96
N PRO A 235 27.38 1.68 -18.83
CA PRO A 235 28.00 1.62 -17.52
C PRO A 235 27.64 2.91 -16.78
N LYS A 236 26.88 2.77 -15.69
CA LYS A 236 26.51 3.92 -14.89
C LYS A 236 27.82 4.53 -14.41
N ALA A 237 27.98 5.83 -14.63
CA ALA A 237 29.14 6.53 -14.10
C ALA A 237 29.25 6.25 -12.60
N GLY A 238 30.46 5.91 -12.19
CA GLY A 238 30.83 5.63 -10.83
C GLY A 238 30.59 6.88 -9.99
N SER A 239 30.11 6.68 -8.78
CA SER A 239 29.84 7.81 -7.89
C SER A 239 31.14 8.45 -7.40
N VAL A 240 31.06 9.69 -6.95
CA VAL A 240 32.17 10.36 -6.25
C VAL A 240 32.66 9.51 -5.06
N ALA A 241 31.75 8.81 -4.37
CA ALA A 241 32.11 7.92 -3.27
C ALA A 241 32.93 6.69 -3.74
N GLN A 242 32.59 6.11 -4.89
CA GLN A 242 33.37 5.03 -5.50
C GLN A 242 34.75 5.54 -5.94
N LEU A 243 34.81 6.72 -6.58
CA LEU A 243 36.07 7.34 -6.98
C LEU A 243 36.98 7.61 -5.76
N GLY A 244 36.43 8.20 -4.71
CA GLY A 244 37.13 8.44 -3.45
C GLY A 244 37.66 7.16 -2.81
N LYS A 245 36.89 6.07 -2.84
CA LYS A 245 37.35 4.74 -2.35
C LYS A 245 38.54 4.22 -3.15
N LEU A 246 38.50 4.29 -4.49
CA LEU A 246 39.62 3.87 -5.34
C LEU A 246 40.90 4.64 -5.00
N LEU A 247 40.80 5.97 -4.87
CA LEU A 247 41.93 6.82 -4.52
C LEU A 247 42.48 6.50 -3.12
N ALA A 248 41.61 6.27 -2.13
CA ALA A 248 42.01 5.87 -0.78
C ALA A 248 42.71 4.51 -0.72
N GLU A 249 42.35 3.58 -1.62
CA GLU A 249 43.01 2.28 -1.79
C GLU A 249 44.33 2.35 -2.58
N GLY A 250 44.76 3.56 -2.99
CA GLY A 250 45.96 3.77 -3.81
C GLY A 250 45.79 3.36 -5.27
N ARG A 251 44.55 3.18 -5.74
CA ARG A 251 44.24 2.81 -7.13
C ARG A 251 44.17 4.09 -7.99
N ASN A 252 45.34 4.59 -8.38
CA ASN A 252 45.51 5.88 -9.07
C ASN A 252 45.76 5.77 -10.59
N GLU A 253 45.30 4.68 -11.22
CA GLU A 253 45.44 4.48 -12.66
C GLU A 253 44.08 4.61 -13.36
N PHE A 254 43.98 5.52 -14.33
CA PHE A 254 42.77 5.83 -15.06
C PHE A 254 43.05 6.04 -16.55
N VAL A 255 42.07 5.79 -17.41
CA VAL A 255 42.12 6.18 -18.83
C VAL A 255 41.05 7.23 -19.08
N VAL A 256 41.45 8.43 -19.47
CA VAL A 256 40.52 9.50 -19.86
C VAL A 256 40.39 9.51 -21.37
N PHE A 257 39.18 9.48 -21.92
CA PHE A 257 38.96 9.46 -23.37
C PHE A 257 37.81 10.35 -23.81
N ASP A 258 37.79 10.65 -25.10
CA ASP A 258 36.76 11.45 -25.77
C ASP A 258 36.56 10.95 -27.23
N LEU A 259 35.36 11.13 -27.78
CA LEU A 259 34.98 10.74 -29.14
C LEU A 259 34.33 11.91 -29.91
N GLU A 260 34.75 12.09 -31.16
CA GLU A 260 34.01 12.91 -32.11
C GLU A 260 33.16 12.05 -33.04
N THR A 261 31.94 12.49 -33.28
CA THR A 261 30.95 11.71 -34.03
C THR A 261 30.18 12.54 -35.04
N THR A 262 29.62 11.87 -36.05
CA THR A 262 28.85 12.53 -37.13
C THR A 262 27.41 12.91 -36.73
N SER A 263 26.95 12.53 -35.54
CA SER A 263 25.57 12.76 -35.07
C SER A 263 25.52 12.74 -33.56
N ILE A 264 24.51 13.36 -32.97
CA ILE A 264 24.28 13.29 -31.53
C ILE A 264 23.68 11.95 -31.06
N LYS A 265 23.29 11.08 -31.99
CA LYS A 265 22.60 9.81 -31.73
C LYS A 265 23.40 8.62 -32.24
N PRO A 266 23.66 7.59 -31.42
CA PRO A 266 24.45 6.45 -31.83
C PRO A 266 23.77 5.62 -32.92
N GLU A 267 22.43 5.62 -33.03
CA GLU A 267 21.72 4.83 -34.04
C GLU A 267 22.10 5.23 -35.48
N ASN A 268 22.37 6.52 -35.71
CA ASN A 268 22.63 7.09 -37.04
C ASN A 268 23.98 7.82 -37.16
N GLY A 269 24.78 7.88 -36.09
CA GLY A 269 26.10 8.48 -36.09
C GLY A 269 27.24 7.48 -36.12
N TYR A 270 28.40 7.96 -36.53
CA TYR A 270 29.65 7.21 -36.66
C TYR A 270 30.78 7.97 -35.98
N ILE A 271 31.74 7.24 -35.41
CA ILE A 271 32.95 7.83 -34.83
C ILE A 271 33.87 8.30 -35.96
N VAL A 272 34.43 9.49 -35.83
CA VAL A 272 35.37 10.11 -36.78
C VAL A 272 36.72 10.47 -36.16
N ASP A 273 36.77 10.63 -34.84
CA ASP A 273 37.99 10.88 -34.07
C ASP A 273 37.87 10.18 -32.70
N ILE A 274 38.98 9.67 -32.19
CA ILE A 274 39.08 9.13 -30.82
C ILE A 274 40.44 9.49 -30.25
N ALA A 275 40.44 9.94 -29.00
CA ALA A 275 41.65 10.19 -28.26
C ALA A 275 41.51 9.75 -26.81
N ALA A 276 42.60 9.34 -26.20
CA ALA A 276 42.66 8.98 -24.80
C ALA A 276 44.05 9.21 -24.19
N GLN A 277 44.07 9.40 -22.87
CA GLN A 277 45.27 9.57 -22.07
C GLN A 277 45.21 8.63 -20.87
N ARG A 278 46.30 7.88 -20.65
CA ARG A 278 46.47 7.03 -19.48
C ARG A 278 47.12 7.84 -18.38
N LEU A 279 46.44 7.95 -17.26
CA LEU A 279 46.90 8.59 -16.05
C LEU A 279 47.41 7.54 -15.08
N ARG A 280 48.57 7.77 -14.47
CA ARG A 280 49.07 7.03 -13.30
C ARG A 280 49.64 8.03 -12.31
N ASP A 281 49.16 7.99 -11.08
CA ASP A 281 49.56 8.90 -10.00
C ASP A 281 49.46 10.39 -10.40
N GLY A 282 48.38 10.72 -11.11
CA GLY A 282 48.08 12.07 -11.57
C GLY A 282 48.91 12.54 -12.78
N GLN A 283 49.74 11.68 -13.37
CA GLN A 283 50.58 12.01 -14.52
C GLN A 283 50.14 11.24 -15.77
N VAL A 284 50.18 11.89 -16.93
CA VAL A 284 49.96 11.22 -18.21
C VAL A 284 51.18 10.35 -18.52
N VAL A 285 50.99 9.03 -18.57
CA VAL A 285 52.07 8.06 -18.84
C VAL A 285 52.01 7.46 -20.24
N ASP A 286 50.86 7.52 -20.90
CA ASP A 286 50.68 7.02 -22.26
C ASP A 286 49.49 7.72 -22.95
N ARG A 287 49.46 7.70 -24.29
CA ARG A 287 48.44 8.37 -25.12
C ARG A 287 47.98 7.48 -26.27
N PHE A 288 46.69 7.56 -26.60
CA PHE A 288 46.09 6.91 -27.75
C PHE A 288 45.36 7.96 -28.59
N GLU A 289 45.56 7.97 -29.90
CA GLU A 289 44.86 8.89 -30.81
C GLU A 289 44.69 8.21 -32.17
N SER A 290 43.51 8.38 -32.78
CA SER A 290 43.28 7.92 -34.15
C SER A 290 42.09 8.65 -34.76
N LEU A 291 42.27 9.18 -35.97
CA LEU A 291 41.16 9.41 -36.86
C LEU A 291 40.49 8.09 -37.22
N VAL A 292 39.19 8.14 -37.51
CA VAL A 292 38.38 6.96 -37.80
C VAL A 292 37.64 7.16 -39.11
N ASN A 293 37.77 6.20 -40.02
CA ASN A 293 36.98 6.18 -41.25
C ASN A 293 35.58 5.62 -40.95
N PRO A 294 34.51 6.44 -41.07
CA PRO A 294 33.14 5.99 -40.80
C PRO A 294 32.56 5.14 -41.95
N GLY A 295 33.33 4.89 -43.01
CA GLY A 295 32.92 4.12 -44.18
C GLY A 295 31.87 4.82 -45.05
N ARG A 296 31.65 6.13 -44.84
CA ARG A 296 30.64 6.95 -45.52
C ARG A 296 31.02 8.43 -45.52
N PRO A 297 30.41 9.28 -46.36
CA PRO A 297 30.61 10.72 -46.29
C PRO A 297 30.21 11.29 -44.92
N ILE A 298 31.04 12.18 -44.38
CA ILE A 298 30.77 12.86 -43.11
C ILE A 298 29.71 13.95 -43.34
N VAL A 299 28.64 13.88 -42.55
CA VAL A 299 27.67 14.96 -42.34
C VAL A 299 27.90 15.48 -40.91
N GLY A 300 27.90 16.80 -40.70
CA GLY A 300 28.16 17.35 -39.34
C GLY A 300 29.53 18.01 -39.11
N HIS A 301 30.39 18.09 -40.14
CA HIS A 301 31.75 18.66 -40.05
C HIS A 301 31.82 20.09 -39.50
N GLN A 302 30.72 20.84 -39.45
CA GLN A 302 30.64 22.15 -38.82
C GLN A 302 30.88 22.15 -37.30
N VAL A 303 30.76 21.00 -36.64
CA VAL A 303 30.98 20.86 -35.19
C VAL A 303 32.45 20.61 -34.88
N HIS A 304 33.03 19.56 -35.47
CA HIS A 304 34.38 19.08 -35.15
C HIS A 304 35.44 19.43 -36.22
N GLY A 305 35.04 19.98 -37.36
CA GLY A 305 35.95 20.43 -38.43
C GLY A 305 36.50 19.33 -39.35
N ILE A 306 36.24 18.05 -39.06
CA ILE A 306 36.76 16.89 -39.81
C ILE A 306 35.91 16.64 -41.07
N ARG A 307 36.55 16.58 -42.23
CA ARG A 307 35.95 16.33 -43.54
C ARG A 307 36.14 14.89 -43.97
N THR A 308 35.32 14.44 -44.92
CA THR A 308 35.42 13.08 -45.48
C THR A 308 36.83 12.75 -45.98
N ASP A 309 37.50 13.71 -46.62
CA ASP A 309 38.85 13.51 -47.17
C ASP A 309 39.91 13.33 -46.07
N ASP A 310 39.69 13.91 -44.88
CA ASP A 310 40.63 13.82 -43.74
C ASP A 310 40.68 12.40 -43.16
N VAL A 311 39.59 11.63 -43.28
CA VAL A 311 39.45 10.28 -42.70
C VAL A 311 39.40 9.17 -43.76
N ALA A 312 39.46 9.49 -45.05
CA ALA A 312 39.28 8.52 -46.13
C ALA A 312 40.32 7.38 -46.08
N SER A 313 41.55 7.69 -45.66
CA SER A 313 42.64 6.70 -45.48
C SER A 313 42.80 6.22 -44.04
N ALA A 314 41.95 6.68 -43.11
CA ALA A 314 42.02 6.26 -41.72
C ALA A 314 41.51 4.82 -41.54
N PRO A 315 41.92 4.10 -40.46
CA PRO A 315 41.38 2.77 -40.17
C PRO A 315 39.89 2.85 -39.82
N THR A 316 39.18 1.72 -39.95
CA THR A 316 37.75 1.65 -39.62
C THR A 316 37.50 1.71 -38.12
N ALA A 317 36.29 2.11 -37.71
CA ALA A 317 35.92 2.16 -36.29
C ALA A 317 36.15 0.82 -35.56
N SER A 318 35.88 -0.30 -36.22
CA SER A 318 36.10 -1.64 -35.67
C SER A 318 37.58 -1.89 -35.35
N GLU A 319 38.49 -1.56 -36.27
CA GLU A 319 39.94 -1.73 -36.08
C GLU A 319 40.51 -0.80 -35.00
N VAL A 320 40.06 0.47 -34.99
CA VAL A 320 40.51 1.44 -33.99
C VAL A 320 40.01 1.06 -32.61
N LEU A 321 38.73 0.77 -32.45
CA LEU A 321 38.14 0.42 -31.16
C LEU A 321 38.67 -0.92 -30.63
N GLY A 322 38.95 -1.90 -31.50
CA GLY A 322 39.60 -3.15 -31.07
C GLY A 322 40.95 -2.90 -30.41
N ARG A 323 41.78 -2.02 -30.98
CA ARG A 323 43.06 -1.60 -30.37
C ARG A 323 42.86 -0.75 -29.12
N PHE A 324 41.87 0.13 -29.12
CA PHE A 324 41.56 1.00 -27.99
C PHE A 324 41.17 0.19 -26.76
N VAL A 325 40.24 -0.76 -26.87
CA VAL A 325 39.79 -1.55 -25.70
C VAL A 325 40.88 -2.49 -25.19
N ASP A 326 41.71 -3.05 -26.07
CA ASP A 326 42.90 -3.82 -25.66
C ASP A 326 43.89 -2.94 -24.90
N TRP A 327 44.07 -1.70 -25.37
CA TRP A 327 44.94 -0.72 -24.73
C TRP A 327 44.37 -0.25 -23.37
N VAL A 328 43.04 -0.13 -23.23
CA VAL A 328 42.37 0.20 -21.95
C VAL A 328 42.47 -0.95 -20.95
N GLY A 329 42.17 -2.18 -21.38
CA GLY A 329 42.08 -3.36 -20.51
C GLY A 329 41.00 -3.21 -19.43
N GLU A 330 41.34 -3.57 -18.19
CA GLU A 330 40.44 -3.43 -17.02
C GLU A 330 40.59 -2.07 -16.30
N THR A 331 41.39 -1.15 -16.86
CA THR A 331 41.66 0.16 -16.23
C THR A 331 40.35 0.95 -16.07
N PRO A 332 40.08 1.59 -14.93
CA PRO A 332 38.99 2.54 -14.80
C PRO A 332 39.05 3.62 -15.88
N VAL A 333 37.93 3.94 -16.51
CA VAL A 333 37.86 4.94 -17.58
C VAL A 333 37.11 6.19 -17.12
N VAL A 334 37.41 7.33 -17.75
CA VAL A 334 36.79 8.62 -17.49
C VAL A 334 36.45 9.28 -18.83
N ALA A 335 35.28 9.87 -18.97
CA ALA A 335 34.94 10.74 -20.09
C ALA A 335 34.12 11.94 -19.59
N HIS A 336 33.85 12.91 -20.46
CA HIS A 336 32.94 14.00 -20.19
C HIS A 336 31.62 13.75 -20.93
N ASN A 337 30.58 13.33 -20.21
CA ASN A 337 29.32 12.81 -20.77
C ASN A 337 29.43 11.38 -21.33
N THR A 338 29.77 10.43 -20.48
CA THR A 338 29.82 8.99 -20.79
C THR A 338 28.51 8.43 -21.36
N SER A 339 27.37 9.05 -21.03
CA SER A 339 26.06 8.72 -21.60
C SER A 339 25.97 8.99 -23.11
N PHE A 340 26.87 9.84 -23.62
CA PHE A 340 27.08 10.08 -25.04
C PHE A 340 28.16 9.15 -25.61
N ASP A 341 29.40 9.17 -25.08
CA ASP A 341 30.54 8.49 -25.72
C ASP A 341 30.43 6.96 -25.73
N VAL A 342 30.05 6.38 -24.59
CA VAL A 342 30.10 4.93 -24.40
C VAL A 342 29.13 4.18 -25.33
N PRO A 343 27.89 4.65 -25.57
CA PRO A 343 27.01 4.07 -26.60
C PRO A 343 27.63 4.04 -28.01
N PHE A 344 28.34 5.09 -28.43
CA PHE A 344 29.01 5.11 -29.74
C PHE A 344 30.13 4.07 -29.82
N LEU A 345 30.95 3.98 -28.76
CA LEU A 345 32.00 2.99 -28.63
C LEU A 345 31.43 1.57 -28.73
N LEU A 346 30.44 1.25 -27.89
CA LEU A 346 29.87 -0.10 -27.79
C LEU A 346 29.20 -0.55 -29.10
N ARG A 347 28.57 0.38 -29.82
CA ARG A 347 27.92 0.08 -31.11
C ARG A 347 28.91 -0.30 -32.21
N HIS A 348 30.09 0.30 -32.22
CA HIS A 348 31.10 0.09 -33.26
C HIS A 348 32.19 -0.90 -32.85
N LEU A 349 32.11 -1.44 -31.63
CA LEU A 349 33.05 -2.40 -31.10
C LEU A 349 32.99 -3.73 -31.90
N PRO A 350 34.14 -4.36 -32.22
CA PRO A 350 34.15 -5.69 -32.82
C PRO A 350 33.46 -6.72 -31.92
N ASN A 351 32.73 -7.67 -32.53
CA ASN A 351 31.99 -8.70 -31.79
C ASN A 351 32.86 -9.63 -30.93
N ASP A 352 34.15 -9.77 -31.26
CA ASP A 352 35.15 -10.58 -30.54
C ASP A 352 35.83 -9.80 -29.39
N LYS A 353 35.51 -8.52 -29.22
CA LYS A 353 36.07 -7.65 -28.19
C LYS A 353 35.02 -7.34 -27.13
N LYS A 354 35.50 -7.16 -25.89
CA LYS A 354 34.66 -6.83 -24.74
C LYS A 354 35.12 -5.51 -24.11
N TRP A 355 34.18 -4.58 -23.93
CA TRP A 355 34.38 -3.42 -23.07
C TRP A 355 34.24 -3.86 -21.61
N ALA A 356 35.35 -3.86 -20.86
CA ALA A 356 35.37 -4.35 -19.48
C ALA A 356 36.25 -3.50 -18.54
N PRO A 357 36.13 -2.16 -18.54
CA PRO A 357 36.82 -1.36 -17.54
C PRO A 357 36.28 -1.70 -16.14
N SER A 358 37.15 -1.67 -15.12
CA SER A 358 36.74 -1.96 -13.74
C SER A 358 35.85 -0.88 -13.12
N ALA A 359 35.83 0.33 -13.69
CA ALA A 359 34.89 1.40 -13.39
C ALA A 359 34.81 2.39 -14.56
N VAL A 360 33.71 3.15 -14.67
CA VAL A 360 33.53 4.24 -15.64
C VAL A 360 33.17 5.48 -14.86
N PHE A 361 33.77 6.64 -15.11
CA PHE A 361 33.46 7.89 -14.43
C PHE A 361 33.11 8.99 -15.42
N ASP A 362 32.18 9.86 -15.05
CA ASP A 362 31.72 10.95 -15.90
C ASP A 362 32.00 12.28 -15.23
N THR A 363 32.89 13.08 -15.80
CA THR A 363 33.23 14.39 -15.23
C THR A 363 32.06 15.37 -15.24
N LEU A 364 31.05 15.19 -16.10
CA LEU A 364 29.83 16.00 -16.06
C LEU A 364 29.03 15.67 -14.78
N GLU A 365 28.81 14.38 -14.50
CA GLU A 365 28.10 13.95 -13.29
C GLU A 365 28.88 14.22 -12.01
N LEU A 366 30.21 13.99 -12.03
CA LEU A 366 31.09 14.31 -10.91
C LEU A 366 31.10 15.82 -10.65
N GLY A 367 31.13 16.65 -11.70
CA GLY A 367 31.07 18.10 -11.59
C GLY A 367 29.78 18.56 -10.91
N TYR A 368 28.63 18.02 -11.32
CA TYR A 368 27.34 18.30 -10.67
C TYR A 368 27.33 17.98 -9.17
N GLN A 369 28.02 16.91 -8.78
CA GLN A 369 28.09 16.47 -7.38
C GLN A 369 29.14 17.23 -6.55
N LEU A 370 30.28 17.59 -7.15
CA LEU A 370 31.41 18.19 -6.45
C LEU A 370 31.42 19.72 -6.48
N TYR A 371 30.74 20.32 -7.46
CA TYR A 371 30.73 21.77 -7.73
C TYR A 371 29.33 22.24 -8.15
N PRO A 372 28.31 22.14 -7.27
CA PRO A 372 26.93 22.46 -7.59
C PRO A 372 26.70 23.91 -8.07
N ASP A 373 27.61 24.83 -7.72
CA ASP A 373 27.52 26.26 -8.04
C ASP A 373 28.13 26.63 -9.40
N ALA A 374 28.62 25.66 -10.19
CA ALA A 374 29.20 25.91 -11.51
C ALA A 374 28.19 26.49 -12.52
N GLY A 375 26.89 26.26 -12.31
CA GLY A 375 25.79 26.78 -13.14
C GLY A 375 25.61 26.08 -14.49
N ALA A 376 26.70 25.76 -15.20
CA ALA A 376 26.72 24.97 -16.42
C ALA A 376 27.85 23.94 -16.38
N TYR A 377 27.58 22.74 -16.89
CA TYR A 377 28.46 21.57 -16.76
C TYR A 377 28.99 21.05 -18.09
N LYS A 378 28.83 21.79 -19.18
CA LYS A 378 29.51 21.45 -20.43
C LYS A 378 31.02 21.58 -20.22
N LEU A 379 31.81 20.80 -20.96
CA LEU A 379 33.26 20.76 -20.82
C LEU A 379 33.88 22.16 -20.80
N ALA A 380 33.57 22.98 -21.81
CA ALA A 380 34.06 24.35 -21.91
C ALA A 380 33.61 25.26 -20.75
N ASP A 381 32.39 25.07 -20.24
CA ASP A 381 31.87 25.83 -19.10
C ASP A 381 32.61 25.47 -17.81
N LEU A 382 32.91 24.18 -17.59
CA LEU A 382 33.69 23.72 -16.44
C LEU A 382 35.15 24.17 -16.52
N VAL A 383 35.77 24.11 -17.70
CA VAL A 383 37.13 24.64 -17.89
C VAL A 383 37.17 26.13 -17.52
N ARG A 384 36.19 26.90 -17.98
CA ARG A 384 36.08 28.33 -17.66
C ARG A 384 35.83 28.57 -16.17
N PHE A 385 34.95 27.79 -15.54
CA PHE A 385 34.61 27.92 -14.13
C PHE A 385 35.79 27.57 -13.21
N LEU A 386 36.48 26.45 -13.47
CA LEU A 386 37.55 25.94 -12.60
C LEU A 386 38.90 26.63 -12.85
N PHE A 387 39.19 27.00 -14.10
CA PHE A 387 40.53 27.47 -14.49
C PHE A 387 40.54 28.91 -15.04
N GLY A 388 39.39 29.56 -15.19
CA GLY A 388 39.31 30.96 -15.62
C GLY A 388 39.74 31.22 -17.07
N ARG A 389 39.75 30.19 -17.93
CA ARG A 389 40.18 30.27 -19.33
C ARG A 389 39.14 29.66 -20.27
N ASP A 390 39.13 30.11 -21.53
CA ASP A 390 38.31 29.49 -22.56
C ASP A 390 38.94 28.17 -23.07
N HIS A 391 38.09 27.29 -23.58
CA HIS A 391 38.52 26.04 -24.21
C HIS A 391 38.80 26.27 -25.70
N ALA A 392 40.07 26.54 -26.03
CA ALA A 392 40.50 27.11 -27.32
C ALA A 392 40.46 26.13 -28.53
N ALA A 393 40.06 24.87 -28.34
CA ALA A 393 39.97 23.85 -29.39
C ALA A 393 38.88 22.80 -29.12
N ALA A 394 37.69 23.26 -28.70
CA ALA A 394 36.53 22.39 -28.46
C ALA A 394 36.15 21.57 -29.69
N HIS A 395 35.60 20.37 -29.48
CA HIS A 395 35.11 19.47 -30.53
C HIS A 395 36.23 18.82 -31.36
N ARG A 396 37.33 18.49 -30.69
CA ARG A 396 38.34 17.57 -31.18
C ARG A 396 38.70 16.62 -30.05
N ALA A 397 38.84 15.33 -30.38
CA ALA A 397 38.95 14.30 -29.36
C ALA A 397 40.15 14.52 -28.42
N MET A 398 41.35 14.83 -28.93
CA MET A 398 42.53 15.01 -28.06
C MET A 398 42.44 16.26 -27.16
N PRO A 399 42.13 17.47 -27.68
CA PRO A 399 41.89 18.65 -26.84
C PRO A 399 40.80 18.44 -25.78
N ASP A 400 39.72 17.75 -26.11
CA ASP A 400 38.60 17.51 -25.18
C ASP A 400 38.99 16.46 -24.12
N ALA A 401 39.74 15.42 -24.50
CA ALA A 401 40.35 14.48 -23.55
C ALA A 401 41.39 15.17 -22.63
N GLU A 402 42.19 16.11 -23.13
CA GLU A 402 43.13 16.92 -22.32
C GLU A 402 42.40 17.81 -21.32
N ALA A 403 41.35 18.52 -21.76
CA ALA A 403 40.50 19.29 -20.85
C ALA A 403 39.82 18.41 -19.79
N THR A 404 39.36 17.22 -20.18
CA THR A 404 38.76 16.24 -19.25
C THR A 404 39.77 15.73 -18.23
N VAL A 405 41.03 15.49 -18.62
CA VAL A 405 42.12 15.16 -17.69
C VAL A 405 42.34 16.27 -16.68
N GLU A 406 42.43 17.53 -17.12
CA GLU A 406 42.63 18.65 -16.20
C GLU A 406 41.50 18.77 -15.16
N ILE A 407 40.25 18.66 -15.61
CA ILE A 407 39.08 18.66 -14.73
C ILE A 407 39.12 17.47 -13.76
N PHE A 408 39.41 16.27 -14.26
CA PHE A 408 39.43 15.06 -13.45
C PHE A 408 40.53 15.10 -12.38
N LEU A 409 41.74 15.57 -12.73
CA LEU A 409 42.81 15.78 -11.76
C LEU A 409 42.42 16.81 -10.70
N HIS A 410 41.75 17.90 -11.10
CA HIS A 410 41.22 18.87 -10.15
C HIS A 410 40.18 18.26 -9.20
N PHE A 411 39.27 17.41 -9.71
CA PHE A 411 38.25 16.75 -8.90
C PHE A 411 38.82 15.73 -7.92
N THR A 412 39.85 14.99 -8.34
CA THR A 412 40.47 13.91 -7.55
C THR A 412 41.50 14.42 -6.54
N SER A 413 42.07 15.62 -6.76
CA SER A 413 43.07 16.21 -5.88
C SER A 413 42.53 16.39 -4.46
N GLY A 414 43.08 15.63 -3.51
CA GLY A 414 42.66 15.65 -2.11
C GLY A 414 41.24 15.14 -1.86
N LEU A 415 40.65 14.41 -2.81
CA LEU A 415 39.24 13.98 -2.73
C LEU A 415 39.02 12.98 -1.59
N ALA A 416 39.95 12.05 -1.37
CA ALA A 416 39.85 11.06 -0.29
C ALA A 416 39.80 11.76 1.07
N GLU A 417 40.73 12.68 1.31
CA GLU A 417 40.81 13.46 2.55
C GLU A 417 39.59 14.36 2.74
N ARG A 418 39.08 14.98 1.67
CA ARG A 418 37.83 15.75 1.71
C ARG A 418 36.63 14.90 2.10
N LEU A 419 36.51 13.70 1.52
CA LEU A 419 35.42 12.78 1.84
C LEU A 419 35.54 12.21 3.26
N ASP A 420 36.75 11.95 3.74
CA ASP A 420 36.97 11.52 5.12
C ASP A 420 36.64 12.64 6.12
N ALA A 421 37.05 13.89 5.83
CA ALA A 421 36.65 15.04 6.64
C ALA A 421 35.13 15.25 6.64
N LEU A 422 34.46 15.07 5.50
CA LEU A 422 33.00 15.11 5.41
C LEU A 422 32.34 14.00 6.24
N ARG A 423 32.87 12.77 6.18
CA ARG A 423 32.37 11.64 6.98
C ARG A 423 32.51 11.92 8.48
N GLU A 424 33.65 12.45 8.92
CA GLU A 424 33.88 12.82 10.31
C GLU A 424 32.97 13.96 10.76
N ASP A 425 32.74 14.99 9.93
CA ASP A 425 31.79 16.07 10.24
C ASP A 425 30.35 15.53 10.38
N ILE A 426 29.92 14.65 9.46
CA ILE A 426 28.61 13.99 9.53
C ILE A 426 28.53 13.13 10.79
N ALA A 427 29.55 12.32 11.08
CA ALA A 427 29.58 11.46 12.26
C ALA A 427 29.57 12.27 13.55
N GLY A 428 30.31 13.37 13.59
CA GLY A 428 30.32 14.34 14.68
C GLY A 428 28.93 14.92 14.94
N GLU A 429 28.20 15.32 13.90
CA GLU A 429 26.83 15.83 14.05
C GLU A 429 25.84 14.73 14.50
N VAL A 430 25.97 13.51 13.98
CA VAL A 430 25.15 12.37 14.42
C VAL A 430 25.40 12.03 15.90
N ARG A 431 26.68 12.02 16.33
CA ARG A 431 27.05 11.81 17.74
C ARG A 431 26.56 12.97 18.62
N ARG A 432 26.65 14.22 18.14
CA ARG A 432 26.13 15.40 18.85
C ARG A 432 24.62 15.30 19.11
N ALA A 433 23.86 14.79 18.15
CA ALA A 433 22.41 14.61 18.31
C ALA A 433 22.04 13.70 19.50
N ARG A 434 22.94 12.80 19.92
CA ARG A 434 22.79 11.97 21.11
C ARG A 434 22.93 12.77 22.41
N GLU A 435 23.74 13.82 22.41
CA GLU A 435 24.08 14.59 23.62
C GLU A 435 23.06 15.69 23.93
N THR A 436 22.60 16.44 22.92
CA THR A 436 21.81 17.66 23.15
C THR A 436 20.30 17.48 23.03
N TYR A 437 19.81 16.37 22.45
CA TYR A 437 18.40 16.09 22.11
C TYR A 437 17.66 17.17 21.28
N ASP A 438 18.31 18.28 20.93
CA ASP A 438 17.77 19.32 20.04
C ASP A 438 17.96 18.94 18.58
N ARG A 439 16.84 18.53 17.98
CA ARG A 439 16.73 18.01 16.62
C ARG A 439 16.19 19.03 15.62
N SER A 440 15.71 20.19 16.09
CA SER A 440 15.11 21.21 15.22
C SER A 440 16.12 21.75 14.21
N GLU A 441 17.38 21.90 14.64
CA GLU A 441 18.45 22.51 13.85
C GLU A 441 19.34 21.47 13.13
N GLN A 442 19.15 20.17 13.36
CA GLN A 442 20.03 19.15 12.77
C GLN A 442 20.02 19.23 11.23
N GLY A 443 18.84 19.47 10.64
CA GLY A 443 18.70 19.66 9.19
C GLY A 443 19.51 20.84 8.68
N GLU A 444 19.49 21.97 9.39
CA GLU A 444 20.24 23.18 9.05
C GLU A 444 21.75 22.95 9.19
N ARG A 445 22.19 22.31 10.29
CA ARG A 445 23.61 21.98 10.48
C ARG A 445 24.14 20.99 9.45
N MET A 446 23.32 20.03 9.03
CA MET A 446 23.68 19.10 7.96
C MET A 446 23.78 19.80 6.60
N GLU A 447 22.91 20.78 6.36
CA GLU A 447 22.99 21.67 5.19
C GLU A 447 24.22 22.60 5.26
N ASP A 448 24.60 23.08 6.43
CA ASP A 448 25.84 23.85 6.62
C ASP A 448 27.08 22.99 6.40
N ILE A 449 27.10 21.74 6.88
CA ILE A 449 28.16 20.77 6.53
C ILE A 449 28.24 20.64 5.01
N ARG A 450 27.11 20.41 4.33
CA ARG A 450 27.07 20.29 2.87
C ARG A 450 27.66 21.52 2.17
N ARG A 451 27.27 22.73 2.60
CA ARG A 451 27.76 24.00 2.03
C ARG A 451 29.25 24.25 2.30
N ARG A 452 29.72 23.98 3.52
CA ARG A 452 31.15 24.10 3.89
C ARG A 452 32.04 23.19 3.05
N HIS A 453 31.56 21.99 2.73
CA HIS A 453 32.26 21.02 1.87
C HIS A 453 32.04 21.27 0.37
N GLY A 454 31.13 22.18 0.00
CA GLY A 454 30.86 22.59 -1.37
C GLY A 454 30.26 21.50 -2.25
N ILE A 455 29.50 20.55 -1.68
CA ILE A 455 28.99 19.38 -2.41
C ILE A 455 27.49 19.45 -2.72
N GLY A 456 27.06 18.73 -3.76
CA GLY A 456 25.66 18.55 -4.12
C GLY A 456 24.89 17.66 -3.14
N ALA A 457 23.57 17.85 -3.06
CA ALA A 457 22.68 17.05 -2.21
C ALA A 457 22.73 15.52 -2.48
N PRO A 458 22.85 15.04 -3.73
CA PRO A 458 22.94 13.60 -3.99
C PRO A 458 24.19 12.95 -3.35
N LEU A 459 25.34 13.63 -3.43
CA LEU A 459 26.57 13.12 -2.83
C LEU A 459 26.47 13.13 -1.30
N MET A 460 25.92 14.21 -0.74
CA MET A 460 25.67 14.31 0.68
C MET A 460 24.84 13.13 1.20
N ASP A 461 23.76 12.75 0.50
CA ASP A 461 22.92 11.61 0.90
C ASP A 461 23.67 10.27 0.83
N VAL A 462 24.46 10.04 -0.23
CA VAL A 462 25.27 8.81 -0.37
C VAL A 462 26.28 8.67 0.76
N VAL A 463 27.02 9.74 1.07
CA VAL A 463 28.01 9.73 2.16
C VAL A 463 27.31 9.60 3.51
N THR A 464 26.21 10.34 3.73
CA THR A 464 25.41 10.24 4.96
C THR A 464 24.90 8.81 5.17
N LYS A 465 24.37 8.16 4.13
CA LYS A 465 23.92 6.77 4.19
C LYS A 465 25.04 5.83 4.62
N ALA A 466 26.23 5.95 4.02
CA ALA A 466 27.38 5.11 4.37
C ALA A 466 27.83 5.34 5.82
N THR A 467 28.00 6.60 6.23
CA THR A 467 28.42 6.98 7.58
C THR A 467 27.42 6.50 8.63
N VAL A 468 26.13 6.76 8.44
CA VAL A 468 25.07 6.37 9.39
C VAL A 468 25.01 4.85 9.54
N ARG A 469 25.14 4.09 8.44
CA ARG A 469 25.15 2.63 8.51
C ARG A 469 26.31 2.11 9.34
N GLU A 470 27.51 2.65 9.17
CA GLU A 470 28.66 2.23 9.97
C GLU A 470 28.49 2.61 11.45
N LEU A 471 28.03 3.83 11.76
CA LEU A 471 27.78 4.25 13.15
C LEU A 471 26.74 3.39 13.86
N VAL A 472 25.70 2.96 13.16
CA VAL A 472 24.72 2.02 13.72
C VAL A 472 25.38 0.68 14.07
N LEU A 473 26.20 0.13 13.17
CA LEU A 473 26.81 -1.19 13.34
C LEU A 473 27.98 -1.19 14.34
N SER A 474 28.72 -0.10 14.45
CA SER A 474 29.94 0.00 15.28
C SER A 474 29.69 0.65 16.64
N GLU A 475 28.88 1.70 16.69
CA GLU A 475 28.71 2.54 17.88
C GLU A 475 27.28 2.45 18.48
N ASN A 476 26.35 1.75 17.83
CA ASN A 476 24.94 1.70 18.21
C ASN A 476 24.32 3.11 18.30
N VAL A 477 24.68 3.99 17.34
CA VAL A 477 24.17 5.37 17.23
C VAL A 477 23.49 5.56 15.88
N ARG A 478 22.23 6.01 15.93
CA ARG A 478 21.40 6.29 14.75
C ARG A 478 21.47 7.76 14.35
N ILE A 479 20.95 8.06 13.16
CA ILE A 479 20.97 9.41 12.57
C ILE A 479 20.41 10.50 13.49
N ASP A 480 19.42 10.18 14.33
CA ASP A 480 18.79 11.11 15.28
C ASP A 480 19.34 10.98 16.72
N GLY A 481 20.49 10.33 16.87
CA GLY A 481 21.21 10.13 18.13
C GLY A 481 20.69 8.98 19.00
N ARG A 482 19.58 8.32 18.64
CA ARG A 482 19.06 7.17 19.40
C ARG A 482 19.95 5.95 19.28
N ASP A 483 19.81 5.05 20.25
CA ASP A 483 20.25 3.66 20.07
C ASP A 483 19.26 2.85 19.22
N THR A 484 19.66 1.63 18.89
CA THR A 484 18.88 0.65 18.10
C THR A 484 17.52 0.30 18.70
N LYS A 485 17.30 0.44 20.01
CA LYS A 485 16.09 -0.06 20.70
C LYS A 485 15.10 1.04 21.09
N THR A 486 15.54 2.29 21.16
CA THR A 486 14.75 3.40 21.68
C THR A 486 13.65 3.86 20.71
N VAL A 487 12.41 3.92 21.20
CA VAL A 487 11.26 4.52 20.52
C VAL A 487 11.32 6.05 20.64
N ARG A 488 10.87 6.80 19.62
CA ARG A 488 10.76 8.27 19.70
C ARG A 488 9.73 8.70 20.76
N PRO A 489 9.78 9.94 21.25
CA PRO A 489 8.79 10.46 22.20
C PRO A 489 7.37 10.28 21.67
N ILE A 490 6.47 9.86 22.55
CA ILE A 490 5.07 9.62 22.24
C ILE A 490 4.21 10.61 23.02
N SER A 491 3.28 11.26 22.33
CA SER A 491 2.14 11.94 22.95
C SER A 491 0.83 11.37 22.40
N VAL A 492 -0.16 11.25 23.28
CA VAL A 492 -1.46 10.64 23.00
C VAL A 492 -2.54 11.56 23.52
N GLU A 493 -3.53 11.84 22.68
CA GLU A 493 -4.73 12.58 23.06
C GLU A 493 -5.98 11.87 22.51
N VAL A 494 -7.09 11.94 23.24
CA VAL A 494 -8.40 11.42 22.85
C VAL A 494 -9.47 12.49 22.99
N GLY A 495 -10.59 12.38 22.28
CA GLY A 495 -11.66 13.38 22.34
C GLY A 495 -11.24 14.76 21.79
N VAL A 496 -10.27 14.78 20.87
CA VAL A 496 -9.70 16.00 20.26
C VAL A 496 -10.73 16.79 19.46
N LEU A 497 -11.65 16.09 18.77
CA LEU A 497 -12.66 16.72 17.94
C LEU A 497 -14.03 16.77 18.65
N PRO A 498 -14.68 17.95 18.80
CA PRO A 498 -15.85 18.10 19.66
C PRO A 498 -17.11 17.30 19.29
N ARG A 499 -17.28 16.90 18.03
CA ARG A 499 -18.53 16.32 17.50
C ARG A 499 -18.38 14.90 16.94
N THR A 500 -17.16 14.41 16.80
CA THR A 500 -16.94 13.04 16.33
C THR A 500 -17.42 12.04 17.37
N HIS A 501 -17.75 10.81 16.96
CA HIS A 501 -18.15 9.79 17.95
C HIS A 501 -16.96 9.39 18.81
N GLY A 502 -15.77 9.26 18.21
CA GLY A 502 -14.51 9.19 18.93
C GLY A 502 -13.37 9.75 18.08
N SER A 503 -12.33 10.23 18.74
CA SER A 503 -11.12 10.72 18.09
C SER A 503 -9.88 10.38 18.89
N GLY A 504 -8.79 10.09 18.19
CA GLY A 504 -7.49 9.78 18.77
C GLY A 504 -6.38 10.45 17.98
N LEU A 505 -5.61 11.31 18.62
CA LEU A 505 -4.40 11.91 18.06
C LEU A 505 -3.19 11.18 18.64
N PHE A 506 -2.50 10.44 17.79
CA PHE A 506 -1.28 9.75 18.15
C PHE A 506 -0.09 10.44 17.51
N THR A 507 0.87 10.88 18.32
CA THR A 507 2.12 11.50 17.87
C THR A 507 3.31 10.67 18.36
N ARG A 508 4.21 10.32 17.45
CA ARG A 508 5.48 9.65 17.74
C ARG A 508 6.61 10.35 17.00
N GLY A 509 7.43 11.09 17.73
CA GLY A 509 8.40 12.02 17.14
C GLY A 509 7.71 13.00 16.20
N GLN A 510 8.13 13.04 14.93
CA GLN A 510 7.54 13.88 13.88
C GLN A 510 6.51 13.12 13.01
N THR A 511 5.96 12.01 13.52
CA THR A 511 4.88 11.28 12.86
C THR A 511 3.61 11.46 13.66
N GLN A 512 2.58 12.04 13.05
CA GLN A 512 1.32 12.34 13.70
C GLN A 512 0.14 11.86 12.86
N ALA A 513 -0.76 11.10 13.48
CA ALA A 513 -1.99 10.61 12.86
C ALA A 513 -3.19 10.98 13.73
N LEU A 514 -4.14 11.73 13.14
CA LEU A 514 -5.44 12.02 13.72
C LEU A 514 -6.44 11.00 13.18
N SER A 515 -6.92 10.11 14.05
CA SER A 515 -7.91 9.10 13.70
C SER A 515 -9.28 9.47 14.24
N ILE A 516 -10.31 9.21 13.45
CA ILE A 516 -11.69 9.60 13.72
C ILE A 516 -12.57 8.36 13.54
N ALA A 517 -13.27 7.97 14.61
CA ALA A 517 -14.24 6.90 14.58
C ALA A 517 -15.66 7.46 14.40
N THR A 518 -16.40 6.87 13.47
CA THR A 518 -17.81 7.14 13.18
C THR A 518 -18.59 5.83 13.24
N LEU A 519 -19.76 5.89 13.86
CA LEU A 519 -20.65 4.75 14.09
C LEU A 519 -21.94 4.99 13.32
N GLY A 520 -22.36 4.01 12.52
CA GLY A 520 -23.58 4.04 11.74
C GLY A 520 -24.44 2.80 11.97
N PRO A 521 -25.72 2.83 11.58
CA PRO A 521 -26.55 1.64 11.53
C PRO A 521 -26.13 0.67 10.42
N SER A 522 -26.74 -0.52 10.41
CA SER A 522 -26.51 -1.57 9.42
C SER A 522 -26.70 -1.13 7.96
N SER A 523 -27.53 -0.11 7.70
CA SER A 523 -27.71 0.45 6.34
C SER A 523 -26.47 1.17 5.78
N ASP A 524 -25.55 1.60 6.64
CA ASP A 524 -24.31 2.29 6.24
C ASP A 524 -23.18 1.31 5.87
N VAL A 525 -23.45 0.00 5.86
CA VAL A 525 -22.48 -1.02 5.46
C VAL A 525 -22.00 -0.77 4.04
N GLN A 526 -20.69 -0.90 3.81
CA GLN A 526 -20.17 -0.77 2.46
C GLN A 526 -20.49 -2.05 1.67
N ARG A 527 -21.33 -1.92 0.64
CA ARG A 527 -21.62 -2.99 -0.30
C ARG A 527 -20.54 -3.06 -1.38
N MET A 528 -20.03 -4.25 -1.61
CA MET A 528 -18.95 -4.54 -2.55
C MET A 528 -19.50 -5.43 -3.68
N ASP A 529 -19.30 -4.99 -4.92
CA ASP A 529 -19.64 -5.76 -6.12
C ASP A 529 -18.34 -6.12 -6.85
N THR A 530 -17.73 -7.22 -6.42
CA THR A 530 -16.45 -7.72 -6.95
C THR A 530 -16.55 -9.23 -7.27
N ILE A 531 -15.42 -9.81 -7.70
CA ILE A 531 -15.31 -11.26 -7.89
C ILE A 531 -15.23 -12.03 -6.57
N SER A 532 -14.90 -11.35 -5.46
CA SER A 532 -14.84 -11.93 -4.11
C SER A 532 -16.21 -12.47 -3.66
N PRO A 533 -16.23 -13.53 -2.83
CA PRO A 533 -17.44 -13.94 -2.12
C PRO A 533 -17.90 -12.91 -1.08
N GLU A 534 -17.01 -12.04 -0.59
CA GLU A 534 -17.37 -10.99 0.36
C GLU A 534 -18.14 -9.85 -0.33
N THR A 535 -19.39 -9.66 0.08
CA THR A 535 -20.31 -8.67 -0.52
C THR A 535 -20.49 -7.42 0.33
N GLU A 536 -20.10 -7.45 1.60
CA GLU A 536 -20.34 -6.37 2.56
C GLU A 536 -19.17 -6.19 3.52
N LYS A 537 -18.92 -4.95 3.91
CA LYS A 537 -17.83 -4.56 4.81
C LYS A 537 -18.36 -3.70 5.94
N ARG A 538 -18.44 -4.28 7.16
CA ARG A 538 -18.92 -3.61 8.38
C ARG A 538 -17.90 -2.65 8.97
N TYR A 539 -16.62 -3.01 8.91
CA TYR A 539 -15.52 -2.19 9.40
C TYR A 539 -14.75 -1.61 8.22
N MET A 540 -14.74 -0.29 8.12
CA MET A 540 -14.02 0.43 7.07
C MET A 540 -12.89 1.23 7.69
N HIS A 541 -11.66 0.98 7.26
CA HIS A 541 -10.52 1.83 7.57
C HIS A 541 -10.09 2.64 6.35
N HIS A 542 -10.17 3.96 6.44
CA HIS A 542 -9.64 4.86 5.42
C HIS A 542 -8.41 5.58 5.95
N TYR A 543 -7.36 5.57 5.14
CA TYR A 543 -6.10 6.23 5.45
C TYR A 543 -5.83 7.31 4.40
N ASN A 544 -5.52 8.52 4.87
CA ASN A 544 -5.23 9.68 4.03
C ASN A 544 -3.85 10.24 4.36
N MET A 545 -3.03 10.50 3.34
CA MET A 545 -1.71 11.11 3.49
C MET A 545 -1.61 12.37 2.63
N PRO A 546 -2.14 13.50 3.10
CA PRO A 546 -2.13 14.74 2.35
C PRO A 546 -0.69 15.24 2.12
N PRO A 547 -0.40 15.94 1.01
CA PRO A 547 0.96 16.37 0.65
C PRO A 547 1.65 17.23 1.72
N TYR A 548 0.89 18.05 2.45
CA TYR A 548 1.44 18.88 3.53
C TYR A 548 2.05 18.05 4.67
N SER A 549 1.65 16.79 4.83
CA SER A 549 2.18 15.91 5.89
C SER A 549 3.67 15.62 5.76
N VAL A 550 4.22 15.81 4.56
CA VAL A 550 5.66 15.72 4.24
C VAL A 550 6.25 17.07 3.82
N GLY A 551 5.51 18.17 4.01
CA GLY A 551 5.95 19.51 3.62
C GLY A 551 5.91 19.78 2.11
N GLU A 552 5.19 18.97 1.32
CA GLU A 552 5.13 19.11 -0.13
C GLU A 552 3.82 19.77 -0.59
N ALA A 553 3.85 20.41 -1.76
CA ALA A 553 2.68 20.93 -2.45
C ALA A 553 2.36 20.06 -3.68
N LYS A 554 1.26 19.29 -3.64
CA LYS A 554 0.77 18.45 -4.75
C LYS A 554 -0.76 18.56 -4.88
N PHE A 555 -1.29 18.17 -6.04
CA PHE A 555 -2.75 18.12 -6.24
C PHE A 555 -3.40 17.08 -5.32
N MET A 556 -4.45 17.48 -4.60
CA MET A 556 -5.31 16.55 -3.88
C MET A 556 -6.14 15.74 -4.88
N ARG A 557 -5.88 14.44 -4.97
CA ARG A 557 -6.62 13.48 -5.80
C ARG A 557 -7.25 12.42 -4.89
N GLY A 558 -7.94 11.44 -5.49
CA GLY A 558 -8.36 10.24 -4.76
C GLY A 558 -7.16 9.44 -4.22
N PRO A 559 -7.39 8.54 -3.27
CA PRO A 559 -6.32 7.82 -2.59
C PRO A 559 -5.48 7.00 -3.57
N GLY A 560 -4.17 7.11 -3.45
CA GLY A 560 -3.21 6.32 -4.21
C GLY A 560 -3.08 4.89 -3.68
N ARG A 561 -2.35 4.04 -4.42
CA ARG A 561 -2.12 2.64 -4.05
C ARG A 561 -1.52 2.51 -2.63
N ARG A 562 -0.55 3.37 -2.27
CA ARG A 562 0.11 3.35 -0.96
C ARG A 562 -0.85 3.66 0.19
N GLU A 563 -1.75 4.63 0.01
CA GLU A 563 -2.74 5.00 1.01
C GLU A 563 -3.73 3.86 1.27
N ILE A 564 -4.23 3.23 0.20
CA ILE A 564 -5.08 2.04 0.29
C ILE A 564 -4.34 0.89 0.99
N GLY A 565 -3.08 0.64 0.63
CA GLY A 565 -2.26 -0.39 1.26
C GLY A 565 -1.99 -0.14 2.76
N HIS A 566 -1.76 1.10 3.16
CA HIS A 566 -1.59 1.45 4.58
C HIS A 566 -2.90 1.35 5.36
N GLY A 567 -4.03 1.76 4.77
CA GLY A 567 -5.36 1.60 5.35
C GLY A 567 -5.71 0.14 5.58
N ALA A 568 -5.51 -0.70 4.57
CA ALA A 568 -5.74 -2.15 4.67
C ALA A 568 -4.88 -2.83 5.74
N LEU A 569 -3.61 -2.41 5.91
CA LEU A 569 -2.75 -2.92 6.98
C LEU A 569 -3.29 -2.56 8.37
N ALA A 570 -3.72 -1.31 8.57
CA ALA A 570 -4.31 -0.86 9.83
C ALA A 570 -5.67 -1.54 10.09
N GLU A 571 -6.45 -1.76 9.03
CA GLU A 571 -7.72 -2.49 9.10
C GLU A 571 -7.50 -3.93 9.57
N ARG A 572 -6.60 -4.65 8.88
CA ARG A 572 -6.20 -6.02 9.19
C ARG A 572 -5.68 -6.16 10.61
N ALA A 573 -4.97 -5.15 11.11
CA ALA A 573 -4.47 -5.11 12.49
C ALA A 573 -5.57 -4.99 13.56
N LEU A 574 -6.71 -4.39 13.24
CA LEU A 574 -7.78 -4.09 14.19
C LEU A 574 -8.94 -5.08 14.11
N LEU A 575 -9.19 -5.69 12.94
CA LEU A 575 -10.23 -6.72 12.76
C LEU A 575 -10.25 -7.79 13.87
N PRO A 576 -9.11 -8.36 14.34
CA PRO A 576 -9.11 -9.41 15.35
C PRO A 576 -9.60 -8.99 16.74
N VAL A 577 -9.63 -7.68 17.04
CA VAL A 577 -10.06 -7.15 18.34
C VAL A 577 -11.42 -6.49 18.31
N LEU A 578 -12.05 -6.37 17.13
CA LEU A 578 -13.37 -5.77 17.03
C LEU A 578 -14.45 -6.69 17.62
N PRO A 579 -15.48 -6.13 18.27
CA PRO A 579 -16.61 -6.90 18.78
C PRO A 579 -17.44 -7.48 17.63
N SER A 580 -18.12 -8.58 17.93
CA SER A 580 -19.08 -9.20 17.02
C SER A 580 -20.24 -8.26 16.69
N VAL A 581 -21.03 -8.59 15.66
CA VAL A 581 -22.25 -7.84 15.31
C VAL A 581 -23.28 -7.92 16.42
N ASP A 582 -23.39 -9.07 17.08
CA ASP A 582 -24.34 -9.30 18.17
C ASP A 582 -23.99 -8.49 19.43
N GLU A 583 -22.70 -8.34 19.73
CA GLU A 583 -22.20 -7.55 20.86
C GLU A 583 -22.28 -6.05 20.58
N PHE A 584 -22.01 -5.64 19.33
CA PHE A 584 -21.96 -4.24 18.96
C PHE A 584 -22.57 -4.02 17.56
N PRO A 585 -23.89 -3.77 17.45
CA PRO A 585 -24.62 -3.81 16.18
C PRO A 585 -24.44 -2.54 15.33
N TYR A 586 -23.22 -2.02 15.25
CA TYR A 586 -22.85 -0.80 14.53
C TYR A 586 -21.94 -1.12 13.34
N VAL A 587 -22.14 -0.37 12.26
CA VAL A 587 -21.14 -0.17 11.22
C VAL A 587 -20.10 0.81 11.75
N ILE A 588 -18.83 0.49 11.56
CA ILE A 588 -17.71 1.25 12.12
C ILE A 588 -16.86 1.76 10.97
N ARG A 589 -16.74 3.08 10.88
CA ARG A 589 -15.81 3.74 9.95
C ARG A 589 -14.73 4.46 10.74
N VAL A 590 -13.48 4.15 10.46
CA VAL A 590 -12.33 4.91 10.97
C VAL A 590 -11.64 5.61 9.81
N VAL A 591 -11.37 6.90 9.98
CA VAL A 591 -10.56 7.68 9.05
C VAL A 591 -9.32 8.17 9.77
N SER A 592 -8.15 7.82 9.26
CA SER A 592 -6.86 8.26 9.78
C SER A 592 -6.22 9.28 8.84
N GLU A 593 -6.19 10.53 9.30
CA GLU A 593 -5.55 11.66 8.62
C GLU A 593 -4.11 11.80 9.12
N VAL A 594 -3.14 11.62 8.23
CA VAL A 594 -1.74 11.86 8.57
C VAL A 594 -1.47 13.36 8.55
N VAL A 595 -1.20 13.92 9.72
CA VAL A 595 -0.91 15.35 9.90
C VAL A 595 0.57 15.65 9.63
N SER A 596 1.46 14.74 10.04
CA SER A 596 2.90 14.82 9.76
C SER A 596 3.51 13.42 9.64
N SER A 597 4.57 13.30 8.82
CA SER A 597 5.21 12.01 8.54
C SER A 597 6.72 12.12 8.52
N ASN A 598 7.39 11.41 9.44
CA ASN A 598 8.83 11.13 9.38
C ASN A 598 9.15 9.71 9.87
N GLY A 599 8.24 8.78 9.66
CA GLY A 599 8.30 7.43 10.21
C GLY A 599 6.94 6.78 10.08
N SER A 600 6.91 5.45 10.12
CA SER A 600 5.75 4.65 9.71
C SER A 600 4.40 5.17 10.23
N THR A 601 3.69 5.84 9.33
CA THR A 601 2.38 6.46 9.55
C THR A 601 1.27 5.43 9.61
N SER A 602 1.43 4.26 8.99
CA SER A 602 0.48 3.14 9.10
C SER A 602 0.42 2.60 10.54
N MET A 603 1.55 2.53 11.23
CA MET A 603 1.59 2.15 12.65
C MET A 603 1.00 3.23 13.54
N ALA A 604 1.30 4.51 13.26
CA ALA A 604 0.67 5.63 13.97
C ALA A 604 -0.85 5.66 13.76
N SER A 605 -1.31 5.38 12.53
CA SER A 605 -2.73 5.22 12.16
C SER A 605 -3.39 4.09 12.93
N THR A 606 -2.72 2.94 13.09
CA THR A 606 -3.24 1.82 13.90
C THR A 606 -3.40 2.24 15.36
N CYS A 607 -2.38 2.86 15.97
CA CYS A 607 -2.46 3.36 17.35
C CYS A 607 -3.56 4.41 17.52
N GLY A 608 -3.62 5.41 16.62
CA GLY A 608 -4.66 6.44 16.62
C GLY A 608 -6.07 5.85 16.46
N SER A 609 -6.21 4.83 15.63
CA SER A 609 -7.48 4.15 15.39
C SER A 609 -7.95 3.36 16.61
N THR A 610 -7.04 2.65 17.30
CA THR A 610 -7.33 2.02 18.60
C THR A 610 -7.88 3.04 19.58
N LEU A 611 -7.21 4.20 19.72
CA LEU A 611 -7.62 5.27 20.61
C LEU A 611 -8.99 5.84 20.23
N ALA A 612 -9.23 6.09 18.95
CA ALA A 612 -10.49 6.62 18.45
C ALA A 612 -11.66 5.63 18.65
N LEU A 613 -11.42 4.33 18.50
CA LEU A 613 -12.42 3.28 18.77
C LEU A 613 -12.77 3.22 20.26
N MET A 614 -11.76 3.24 21.13
CA MET A 614 -11.96 3.24 22.58
C MET A 614 -12.68 4.50 23.05
N ASP A 615 -12.29 5.66 22.52
CA ASP A 615 -12.93 6.96 22.80
C ASP A 615 -14.38 7.00 22.29
N ALA A 616 -14.70 6.31 21.19
CA ALA A 616 -16.07 6.17 20.68
C ALA A 616 -16.95 5.22 21.50
N GLY A 617 -16.38 4.50 22.47
CA GLY A 617 -17.07 3.48 23.25
C GLY A 617 -17.27 2.16 22.49
N VAL A 618 -16.47 1.88 21.47
CA VAL A 618 -16.46 0.56 20.81
C VAL A 618 -15.81 -0.44 21.75
N PRO A 619 -16.48 -1.54 22.16
CA PRO A 619 -15.92 -2.52 23.09
C PRO A 619 -14.93 -3.44 22.39
N ILE A 620 -13.75 -2.91 22.03
CA ILE A 620 -12.67 -3.74 21.49
C ILE A 620 -12.13 -4.68 22.57
N ARG A 621 -11.83 -5.93 22.20
CA ARG A 621 -11.35 -6.96 23.15
C ARG A 621 -10.04 -6.56 23.84
N ALA A 622 -9.15 -5.88 23.12
CA ALA A 622 -7.88 -5.39 23.64
C ALA A 622 -7.35 -4.24 22.79
N PRO A 623 -6.60 -3.28 23.38
CA PRO A 623 -5.95 -2.23 22.62
C PRO A 623 -4.81 -2.80 21.74
N VAL A 624 -4.69 -2.27 20.53
CA VAL A 624 -3.66 -2.65 19.54
C VAL A 624 -2.69 -1.51 19.32
N ALA A 625 -1.39 -1.80 19.37
CA ALA A 625 -0.32 -0.87 19.05
C ALA A 625 0.53 -1.40 17.89
N GLY A 626 1.21 -0.48 17.18
CA GLY A 626 2.07 -0.78 16.04
C GLY A 626 3.49 -0.24 16.18
N ALA A 627 4.48 -1.06 15.84
CA ALA A 627 5.89 -0.67 15.76
C ALA A 627 6.41 -0.88 14.33
N ALA A 628 7.25 0.05 13.88
CA ALA A 628 7.96 -0.08 12.62
C ALA A 628 9.44 -0.27 12.89
N MET A 629 10.02 -1.22 12.20
CA MET A 629 11.31 -1.78 12.48
C MET A 629 12.14 -1.78 11.22
N GLY A 630 13.46 -1.74 11.37
CA GLY A 630 14.39 -1.86 10.25
C GLY A 630 15.54 -2.80 10.59
N LEU A 631 16.31 -3.14 9.57
CA LEU A 631 17.54 -3.91 9.71
C LEU A 631 18.63 -3.26 8.88
N ILE A 632 19.83 -3.15 9.44
CA ILE A 632 21.06 -2.86 8.70
C ILE A 632 21.96 -4.08 8.84
N THR A 633 22.51 -4.53 7.71
CA THR A 633 23.41 -5.68 7.62
C THR A 633 24.70 -5.28 6.91
N ASP A 634 25.81 -5.85 7.35
CA ASP A 634 27.07 -5.83 6.62
C ASP A 634 27.40 -7.26 6.21
N LYS A 635 27.33 -7.51 4.89
CA LYS A 635 27.51 -8.85 4.32
C LYS A 635 28.93 -9.36 4.44
N GLU A 636 29.93 -8.48 4.47
CA GLU A 636 31.33 -8.86 4.52
C GLU A 636 31.72 -9.31 5.93
N SER A 637 31.27 -8.58 6.96
CA SER A 637 31.55 -8.90 8.36
C SER A 637 30.52 -9.81 9.03
N GLY A 638 29.33 -9.95 8.45
CA GLY A 638 28.19 -10.65 9.05
C GLY A 638 27.50 -9.88 10.19
N ARG A 639 27.92 -8.65 10.49
CA ARG A 639 27.28 -7.80 11.52
C ARG A 639 25.88 -7.38 11.09
N TYR A 640 24.96 -7.30 12.04
CA TYR A 640 23.64 -6.72 11.82
C TYR A 640 23.17 -5.90 13.03
N ALA A 641 22.22 -4.99 12.78
CA ALA A 641 21.54 -4.22 13.80
C ALA A 641 20.05 -4.08 13.47
N VAL A 642 19.20 -4.45 14.42
CA VAL A 642 17.74 -4.24 14.34
C VAL A 642 17.41 -2.85 14.87
N LEU A 643 16.68 -2.06 14.09
CA LEU A 643 16.28 -0.68 14.43
C LEU A 643 14.83 -0.64 14.88
N THR A 644 14.58 -0.11 16.08
CA THR A 644 13.24 0.15 16.60
C THR A 644 12.74 1.54 16.18
N ASP A 645 11.49 1.62 15.75
CA ASP A 645 10.82 2.87 15.39
C ASP A 645 11.62 3.69 14.38
N ILE A 646 11.79 3.12 13.19
CA ILE A 646 12.56 3.72 12.09
C ILE A 646 11.95 5.03 11.59
N THR A 647 12.85 5.94 11.19
CA THR A 647 12.54 7.18 10.46
C THR A 647 12.46 6.93 8.96
N GLY A 648 11.98 7.91 8.20
CA GLY A 648 11.93 7.80 6.72
C GLY A 648 13.32 7.59 6.08
N LYS A 649 14.36 8.25 6.61
CA LYS A 649 15.73 8.05 6.13
C LYS A 649 16.27 6.66 6.45
N GLU A 650 15.97 6.13 7.64
CA GLU A 650 16.41 4.80 8.04
C GLU A 650 15.75 3.68 7.23
N ASP A 651 14.50 3.85 6.79
CA ASP A 651 13.87 2.95 5.80
C ASP A 651 14.65 2.96 4.48
N ALA A 652 15.00 4.14 3.95
CA ALA A 652 15.77 4.27 2.71
C ALA A 652 17.22 3.75 2.84
N TYR A 653 17.79 3.80 4.05
CA TYR A 653 19.16 3.37 4.32
C TYR A 653 19.25 1.89 4.71
N GLY A 654 18.16 1.31 5.23
CA GLY A 654 18.07 -0.06 5.71
C GLY A 654 17.94 -1.11 4.60
N ASP A 655 18.17 -2.35 5.00
CA ASP A 655 18.19 -3.55 4.17
C ASP A 655 16.89 -4.37 4.26
N MET A 656 16.13 -4.15 5.33
CA MET A 656 14.76 -4.65 5.52
C MET A 656 13.97 -3.61 6.32
N ASP A 657 12.70 -3.44 5.97
CA ASP A 657 11.72 -2.75 6.79
C ASP A 657 10.56 -3.67 7.11
N PHE A 658 10.11 -3.68 8.36
CA PHE A 658 8.93 -4.43 8.73
C PHE A 658 8.08 -3.72 9.78
N LYS A 659 6.81 -4.08 9.82
CA LYS A 659 5.77 -3.41 10.58
C LYS A 659 5.01 -4.49 11.32
N VAL A 660 4.93 -4.37 12.64
CA VAL A 660 4.28 -5.33 13.52
C VAL A 660 3.22 -4.60 14.32
N THR A 661 1.99 -5.10 14.26
CA THR A 661 0.88 -4.66 15.12
C THR A 661 0.43 -5.80 16.01
N GLY A 662 -0.17 -5.46 17.13
CA GLY A 662 -0.68 -6.46 18.05
C GLY A 662 -1.11 -5.89 19.39
N THR A 663 -1.62 -6.80 20.23
CA THR A 663 -1.97 -6.54 21.61
C THR A 663 -0.77 -6.86 22.52
N SER A 664 -0.98 -6.84 23.84
CA SER A 664 -0.01 -7.36 24.80
C SER A 664 0.19 -8.88 24.71
N GLU A 665 -0.80 -9.61 24.18
CA GLU A 665 -0.82 -11.08 24.12
C GLU A 665 -0.18 -11.63 22.84
N GLY A 666 -0.23 -10.88 21.73
CA GLY A 666 0.30 -11.35 20.46
C GLY A 666 0.10 -10.38 19.29
N VAL A 667 0.55 -10.82 18.12
CA VAL A 667 0.55 -10.11 16.83
C VAL A 667 -0.84 -10.19 16.19
N THR A 668 -1.32 -9.08 15.65
CA THR A 668 -2.56 -9.01 14.85
C THR A 668 -2.30 -8.78 13.37
N ALA A 669 -1.23 -8.08 13.00
CA ALA A 669 -0.76 -8.01 11.62
C ALA A 669 0.76 -7.86 11.54
N LEU A 670 1.32 -8.34 10.43
CA LEU A 670 2.75 -8.27 10.13
C LEU A 670 2.94 -7.96 8.64
N GLN A 671 3.77 -6.96 8.33
CA GLN A 671 4.17 -6.65 6.97
C GLN A 671 5.68 -6.53 6.92
N MET A 672 6.34 -7.22 5.98
CA MET A 672 7.80 -7.19 5.81
C MET A 672 8.15 -6.94 4.34
N ASP A 673 9.14 -6.09 4.11
CA ASP A 673 9.76 -5.84 2.81
C ASP A 673 11.28 -6.00 2.96
N ILE A 674 11.84 -6.99 2.27
CA ILE A 674 13.26 -7.35 2.34
C ILE A 674 13.92 -6.90 1.03
N LYS A 675 14.95 -6.05 1.15
CA LYS A 675 15.64 -5.44 0.02
C LYS A 675 16.93 -6.17 -0.35
N VAL A 676 17.40 -7.09 0.51
CA VAL A 676 18.64 -7.85 0.32
C VAL A 676 18.46 -9.31 0.73
N GLY A 677 19.17 -10.22 0.06
CA GLY A 677 19.31 -11.60 0.55
C GLY A 677 20.23 -11.69 1.79
N GLY A 678 20.13 -12.81 2.52
CA GLY A 678 20.98 -13.12 3.67
C GLY A 678 20.33 -12.95 5.05
N ILE A 679 19.02 -12.69 5.11
CA ILE A 679 18.28 -12.60 6.37
C ILE A 679 17.90 -14.00 6.84
N THR A 680 18.51 -14.46 7.93
CA THR A 680 18.26 -15.79 8.50
C THR A 680 16.99 -15.81 9.36
N THR A 681 16.50 -17.02 9.66
CA THR A 681 15.37 -17.18 10.58
C THR A 681 15.69 -16.66 11.99
N GLU A 682 16.94 -16.75 12.41
CA GLU A 682 17.41 -16.23 13.71
C GLU A 682 17.30 -14.70 13.75
N ILE A 683 17.79 -14.01 12.72
CA ILE A 683 17.67 -12.54 12.61
C ILE A 683 16.20 -12.11 12.63
N MET A 684 15.30 -12.87 11.97
CA MET A 684 13.87 -12.58 12.01
C MET A 684 13.26 -12.73 13.40
N ARG A 685 13.67 -13.74 14.18
CA ARG A 685 13.19 -13.92 15.56
C ARG A 685 13.63 -12.77 16.46
N ASP A 686 14.92 -12.44 16.43
CA ASP A 686 15.46 -11.30 17.19
C ASP A 686 14.73 -10.00 16.85
N ALA A 687 14.45 -9.80 15.57
CA ALA A 687 13.76 -8.62 15.08
C ALA A 687 12.31 -8.56 15.59
N LEU A 688 11.58 -9.68 15.58
CA LEU A 688 10.22 -9.77 16.11
C LEU A 688 10.18 -9.59 17.64
N ASP A 689 11.14 -10.13 18.37
CA ASP A 689 11.24 -9.97 19.82
C ASP A 689 11.49 -8.50 20.20
N GLN A 690 12.41 -7.82 19.51
CA GLN A 690 12.63 -6.40 19.70
C GLN A 690 11.40 -5.57 19.29
N ALA A 691 10.66 -5.99 18.27
CA ALA A 691 9.41 -5.36 17.86
C ALA A 691 8.31 -5.51 18.93
N ARG A 692 8.26 -6.65 19.63
CA ARG A 692 7.37 -6.89 20.76
C ARG A 692 7.66 -5.92 21.90
N GLU A 693 8.91 -5.75 22.29
CA GLU A 693 9.31 -4.77 23.32
C GLU A 693 8.84 -3.36 22.97
N ALA A 694 9.08 -2.93 21.72
CA ALA A 694 8.65 -1.63 21.21
C ALA A 694 7.12 -1.48 21.23
N ARG A 695 6.39 -2.51 20.79
CA ARG A 695 4.93 -2.54 20.78
C ARG A 695 4.36 -2.39 22.18
N LEU A 696 4.90 -3.14 23.16
CA LEU A 696 4.46 -3.06 24.56
C LEU A 696 4.75 -1.69 25.17
N HIS A 697 5.88 -1.08 24.85
CA HIS A 697 6.20 0.28 25.29
C HIS A 697 5.19 1.31 24.75
N ILE A 698 4.89 1.25 23.45
CA ILE A 698 3.90 2.13 22.80
C ILE A 698 2.50 1.91 23.40
N LEU A 699 2.11 0.64 23.60
CA LEU A 699 0.83 0.28 24.19
C LEU A 699 0.70 0.85 25.61
N GLY A 700 1.75 0.77 26.42
CA GLY A 700 1.80 1.37 27.76
C GLY A 700 1.48 2.86 27.72
N LYS A 701 2.12 3.61 26.82
CA LYS A 701 1.88 5.05 26.63
C LYS A 701 0.45 5.38 26.20
N MET A 702 -0.18 4.53 25.39
CA MET A 702 -1.59 4.68 25.02
C MET A 702 -2.52 4.44 26.22
N THR A 703 -2.27 3.37 26.98
CA THR A 703 -3.10 2.99 28.13
C THR A 703 -2.98 3.92 29.33
N GLU A 704 -1.90 4.71 29.43
CA GLU A 704 -1.77 5.82 30.38
C GLU A 704 -2.85 6.90 30.17
N VAL A 705 -3.35 7.07 28.94
CA VAL A 705 -4.39 8.07 28.59
C VAL A 705 -5.78 7.47 28.58
N ILE A 706 -5.95 6.29 27.96
CA ILE A 706 -7.22 5.56 27.93
C ILE A 706 -6.94 4.05 28.05
N SER A 707 -7.26 3.48 29.20
CA SER A 707 -6.94 2.08 29.53
C SER A 707 -7.99 1.09 29.01
N ALA A 708 -9.23 1.53 28.82
CA ALA A 708 -10.35 0.75 28.30
C ALA A 708 -11.29 1.65 27.49
N SER A 709 -12.12 1.04 26.64
CA SER A 709 -13.16 1.78 25.92
C SER A 709 -14.11 2.49 26.88
N ARG A 710 -14.64 3.65 26.46
CA ARG A 710 -15.65 4.36 27.25
C ARG A 710 -16.90 3.48 27.42
N GLU A 711 -17.47 3.49 28.62
CA GLU A 711 -18.69 2.74 28.93
C GLU A 711 -19.91 3.30 28.17
N GLU A 712 -19.94 4.62 27.96
CA GLU A 712 -21.00 5.29 27.23
C GLU A 712 -20.54 5.72 25.84
N LEU A 713 -21.37 5.43 24.82
CA LEU A 713 -21.18 5.99 23.48
C LEU A 713 -21.36 7.51 23.50
N SER A 714 -20.74 8.19 22.53
CA SER A 714 -20.95 9.62 22.30
C SER A 714 -22.42 9.99 22.21
N GLN A 715 -22.79 11.15 22.74
CA GLN A 715 -24.14 11.71 22.62
C GLN A 715 -24.56 11.96 21.16
N TYR A 716 -23.60 12.08 20.25
CA TYR A 716 -23.85 12.27 18.82
C TYR A 716 -23.96 10.95 18.07
N ALA A 717 -23.52 9.83 18.67
CA ALA A 717 -23.64 8.51 18.07
C ALA A 717 -25.10 8.05 18.09
N PRO A 718 -25.57 7.38 17.02
CA PRO A 718 -26.90 6.80 17.01
C PRO A 718 -27.01 5.74 18.11
N ARG A 719 -28.12 5.72 18.83
CA ARG A 719 -28.52 4.61 19.70
C ARG A 719 -29.35 3.66 18.86
N ILE A 720 -28.93 2.40 18.80
CA ILE A 720 -29.64 1.34 18.09
C ILE A 720 -30.49 0.58 19.11
N THR A 721 -31.80 0.65 18.96
CA THR A 721 -32.74 -0.17 19.72
C THR A 721 -33.22 -1.31 18.83
N THR A 722 -32.98 -2.53 19.27
CA THR A 722 -33.44 -3.74 18.58
C THR A 722 -34.75 -4.22 19.20
N LEU A 723 -35.76 -4.48 18.37
CA LEU A 723 -36.97 -5.19 18.79
C LEU A 723 -37.22 -6.39 17.87
N LYS A 724 -37.93 -7.39 18.39
CA LYS A 724 -38.34 -8.58 17.63
C LYS A 724 -39.84 -8.54 17.41
N ILE A 725 -40.27 -8.67 16.17
CA ILE A 725 -41.68 -8.76 15.79
C ILE A 725 -41.99 -10.13 15.17
N PRO A 726 -43.26 -10.58 15.20
CA PRO A 726 -43.68 -11.76 14.46
C PRO A 726 -43.45 -11.57 12.95
N VAL A 727 -42.95 -12.62 12.28
CA VAL A 727 -42.56 -12.58 10.85
C VAL A 727 -43.75 -12.23 9.94
N ASP A 728 -44.97 -12.62 10.30
CA ASP A 728 -46.20 -12.28 9.57
C ASP A 728 -46.51 -10.77 9.58
N LYS A 729 -46.00 -10.02 10.57
CA LYS A 729 -46.22 -8.57 10.74
C LYS A 729 -45.18 -7.70 10.03
N ILE A 730 -44.12 -8.28 9.45
CA ILE A 730 -43.10 -7.53 8.71
C ILE A 730 -43.74 -6.69 7.59
N ARG A 731 -44.73 -7.27 6.90
CA ARG A 731 -45.45 -6.59 5.81
C ARG A 731 -46.22 -5.36 6.28
N ASP A 732 -46.75 -5.38 7.49
CA ASP A 732 -47.52 -4.28 8.07
C ASP A 732 -46.60 -3.10 8.41
N VAL A 733 -45.39 -3.38 8.90
CA VAL A 733 -44.38 -2.36 9.23
C VAL A 733 -43.77 -1.73 7.97
N ILE A 734 -43.42 -2.55 6.96
CA ILE A 734 -42.87 -2.04 5.70
C ILE A 734 -43.96 -1.28 4.91
N GLY A 735 -45.17 -1.83 4.87
CA GLY A 735 -46.29 -1.35 4.08
C GLY A 735 -46.11 -1.54 2.57
N ALA A 736 -47.16 -1.29 1.80
CA ALA A 736 -47.11 -1.41 0.34
C ALA A 736 -46.01 -0.52 -0.27
N GLY A 737 -45.02 -1.13 -0.93
CA GLY A 737 -43.88 -0.44 -1.55
C GLY A 737 -42.95 0.28 -0.57
N GLY A 738 -42.95 -0.09 0.72
CA GLY A 738 -42.14 0.58 1.74
C GLY A 738 -42.71 1.92 2.22
N LYS A 739 -44.00 2.21 1.94
CA LYS A 739 -44.61 3.51 2.26
C LYS A 739 -44.66 3.78 3.77
N VAL A 740 -45.03 2.79 4.58
CA VAL A 740 -45.23 2.95 6.03
C VAL A 740 -43.90 3.17 6.72
N ILE A 741 -42.91 2.31 6.46
CA ILE A 741 -41.57 2.47 7.05
C ILE A 741 -40.90 3.79 6.66
N ARG A 742 -41.07 4.25 5.41
CA ARG A 742 -40.58 5.58 4.99
C ARG A 742 -41.28 6.71 5.72
N GLN A 743 -42.58 6.58 5.99
CA GLN A 743 -43.34 7.56 6.77
C GLN A 743 -42.84 7.62 8.22
N ILE A 744 -42.67 6.46 8.88
CA ILE A 744 -42.15 6.41 10.25
C ILE A 744 -40.75 7.04 10.29
N THR A 745 -39.86 6.66 9.37
CA THR A 745 -38.51 7.21 9.24
C THR A 745 -38.54 8.73 9.07
N ALA A 746 -39.39 9.25 8.18
CA ALA A 746 -39.49 10.68 7.89
C ALA A 746 -40.06 11.51 9.06
N GLU A 747 -41.08 11.01 9.75
CA GLU A 747 -41.73 11.74 10.86
C GLU A 747 -40.95 11.66 12.16
N THR A 748 -40.29 10.53 12.43
CA THR A 748 -39.50 10.34 13.67
C THR A 748 -38.05 10.79 13.51
N GLY A 749 -37.55 10.94 12.28
CA GLY A 749 -36.15 11.21 12.00
C GLY A 749 -35.22 10.04 12.37
N THR A 750 -35.76 8.84 12.57
CA THR A 750 -35.00 7.62 12.87
C THR A 750 -34.65 6.88 11.58
N GLN A 751 -33.61 6.07 11.61
CA GLN A 751 -33.36 5.08 10.55
C GLN A 751 -33.82 3.71 11.03
N ILE A 752 -34.67 3.06 10.25
CA ILE A 752 -35.28 1.79 10.62
C ILE A 752 -34.87 0.74 9.59
N ASN A 753 -34.21 -0.31 10.06
CA ASN A 753 -33.89 -1.49 9.26
C ASN A 753 -34.73 -2.67 9.75
N VAL A 754 -35.27 -3.46 8.82
CA VAL A 754 -36.14 -4.60 9.10
C VAL A 754 -35.54 -5.83 8.43
N GLU A 755 -35.17 -6.81 9.23
CA GLU A 755 -34.63 -8.08 8.79
C GLU A 755 -35.76 -9.08 8.49
N ASP A 756 -35.47 -10.03 7.59
CA ASP A 756 -36.43 -11.06 7.16
C ASP A 756 -36.86 -12.01 8.29
N ASP A 757 -36.08 -12.07 9.37
CA ASP A 757 -36.37 -12.87 10.56
C ASP A 757 -37.28 -12.13 11.57
N GLY A 758 -37.76 -10.93 11.24
CA GLY A 758 -38.60 -10.10 12.10
C GLY A 758 -37.83 -9.22 13.08
N THR A 759 -36.51 -9.13 12.99
CA THR A 759 -35.71 -8.19 13.78
C THR A 759 -35.84 -6.78 13.20
N ILE A 760 -36.16 -5.80 14.03
CA ILE A 760 -36.18 -4.39 13.63
C ILE A 760 -35.12 -3.64 14.43
N GLN A 761 -34.22 -2.96 13.72
CA GLN A 761 -33.20 -2.08 14.30
C GLN A 761 -33.62 -0.62 14.07
N ILE A 762 -33.82 0.12 15.15
CA ILE A 762 -34.17 1.54 15.12
C ILE A 762 -32.97 2.34 15.59
N ALA A 763 -32.34 3.08 14.69
CA ALA A 763 -31.24 3.97 14.97
C ALA A 763 -31.73 5.42 15.13
N ALA A 764 -31.44 6.03 16.28
CA ALA A 764 -31.80 7.42 16.56
C ALA A 764 -30.71 8.14 17.38
N THR A 765 -30.47 9.42 17.10
CA THR A 765 -29.57 10.26 17.93
C THR A 765 -30.25 10.80 19.18
N SER A 766 -31.59 10.76 19.25
CA SER A 766 -32.39 11.17 20.41
C SER A 766 -33.24 10.00 20.91
N GLY A 767 -33.24 9.79 22.24
CA GLY A 767 -34.07 8.78 22.88
C GLY A 767 -35.57 9.01 22.66
N GLU A 768 -36.01 10.27 22.54
CA GLU A 768 -37.42 10.59 22.27
C GLU A 768 -37.85 10.13 20.86
N ALA A 769 -36.96 10.32 19.87
CA ALA A 769 -37.21 9.88 18.50
C ALA A 769 -37.29 8.35 18.42
N ALA A 770 -36.39 7.64 19.10
CA ALA A 770 -36.43 6.17 19.20
C ALA A 770 -37.74 5.69 19.83
N GLN A 771 -38.16 6.27 20.96
CA GLN A 771 -39.40 5.88 21.64
C GLN A 771 -40.64 6.11 20.76
N LYS A 772 -40.71 7.22 20.02
CA LYS A 772 -41.80 7.47 19.06
C LYS A 772 -41.86 6.41 17.97
N ALA A 773 -40.71 6.02 17.40
CA ALA A 773 -40.63 4.97 16.39
C ALA A 773 -41.02 3.60 16.95
N ILE A 774 -40.53 3.24 18.14
CA ILE A 774 -40.87 1.98 18.83
C ILE A 774 -42.38 1.92 19.08
N ALA A 775 -42.97 2.97 19.65
CA ALA A 775 -44.40 3.01 19.96
C ALA A 775 -45.26 2.88 18.69
N TRP A 776 -44.83 3.47 17.58
CA TRP A 776 -45.52 3.35 16.29
C TRP A 776 -45.43 1.92 15.75
N ILE A 777 -44.23 1.33 15.73
CA ILE A 777 -44.03 -0.04 15.25
C ILE A 777 -44.81 -1.04 16.12
N GLU A 778 -44.74 -0.92 17.44
CA GLU A 778 -45.56 -1.73 18.35
C GLU A 778 -47.05 -1.56 18.10
N GLY A 779 -47.51 -0.34 17.77
CA GLY A 779 -48.89 -0.07 17.42
C GLY A 779 -49.34 -0.85 16.18
N LEU A 780 -48.46 -0.99 15.18
CA LEU A 780 -48.71 -1.76 13.96
C LEU A 780 -48.67 -3.27 14.20
N THR A 781 -47.76 -3.73 15.08
CA THR A 781 -47.57 -5.16 15.33
C THR A 781 -48.46 -5.73 16.43
N LYS A 782 -49.13 -4.89 17.24
CA LYS A 782 -50.07 -5.34 18.26
C LYS A 782 -51.30 -5.96 17.61
N ASP A 783 -51.65 -7.16 18.04
CA ASP A 783 -52.91 -7.79 17.67
C ASP A 783 -54.07 -7.30 18.53
N VAL A 784 -55.24 -7.34 17.92
CA VAL A 784 -56.50 -6.98 18.58
C VAL A 784 -56.91 -8.16 19.45
N GLU A 785 -56.90 -7.99 20.76
CA GLU A 785 -57.23 -9.04 21.73
C GLU A 785 -58.71 -8.96 22.11
N VAL A 786 -59.42 -10.09 22.03
CA VAL A 786 -60.81 -10.20 22.48
C VAL A 786 -60.89 -9.97 23.99
N GLY A 787 -61.76 -9.07 24.44
CA GLY A 787 -61.98 -8.70 25.85
C GLY A 787 -61.10 -7.55 26.37
N LYS A 788 -60.16 -7.06 25.56
CA LYS A 788 -59.32 -5.89 25.88
C LYS A 788 -60.02 -4.59 25.51
N GLU A 789 -59.73 -3.56 26.28
CA GLU A 789 -60.32 -2.23 26.13
C GLU A 789 -59.35 -1.31 25.38
N TYR A 790 -59.86 -0.60 24.37
CA TYR A 790 -59.11 0.31 23.52
C TYR A 790 -59.80 1.67 23.47
N LEU A 791 -59.01 2.75 23.42
CA LEU A 791 -59.48 4.08 23.04
C LEU A 791 -59.37 4.18 21.53
N GLY A 792 -60.49 4.30 20.83
CA GLY A 792 -60.51 4.33 19.37
C GLY A 792 -61.24 5.54 18.81
N LYS A 793 -60.85 5.96 17.61
CA LYS A 793 -61.41 7.14 16.93
C LYS A 793 -62.43 6.72 15.88
N VAL A 794 -63.57 7.38 15.83
CA VAL A 794 -64.61 7.11 14.81
C VAL A 794 -64.12 7.57 13.45
N THR A 795 -63.91 6.63 12.54
CA THR A 795 -63.46 6.92 11.17
C THR A 795 -64.64 7.09 10.21
N ARG A 796 -65.71 6.30 10.39
CA ARG A 796 -66.91 6.35 9.55
C ARG A 796 -68.16 5.92 10.29
N ILE A 797 -69.26 6.60 10.01
CA ILE A 797 -70.59 6.26 10.55
C ILE A 797 -71.45 5.65 9.44
N MET A 798 -72.21 4.61 9.80
CA MET A 798 -73.24 3.97 8.98
C MET A 798 -74.53 3.86 9.79
N ASN A 799 -75.67 3.69 9.12
CA ASN A 799 -76.99 3.59 9.78
C ASN A 799 -77.09 2.45 10.83
N PHE A 800 -76.21 1.45 10.76
CA PHE A 800 -76.20 0.28 11.64
C PHE A 800 -75.05 0.26 12.67
N GLY A 801 -74.15 1.24 12.64
CA GLY A 801 -73.02 1.29 13.57
C GLY A 801 -71.93 2.28 13.16
N ALA A 802 -70.94 2.43 14.03
CA ALA A 802 -69.77 3.27 13.79
C ALA A 802 -68.51 2.40 13.64
N PHE A 803 -67.72 2.67 12.60
CA PHE A 803 -66.36 2.12 12.46
C PHE A 803 -65.43 2.95 13.32
N VAL A 804 -64.70 2.26 14.19
CA VAL A 804 -63.78 2.84 15.16
C VAL A 804 -62.42 2.22 14.93
N GLU A 805 -61.44 3.06 14.62
CA GLU A 805 -60.04 2.67 14.51
C GLU A 805 -59.46 2.56 15.93
N ILE A 806 -59.11 1.35 16.33
CA ILE A 806 -58.62 1.02 17.69
C ILE A 806 -57.10 0.83 17.75
N LEU A 807 -56.49 0.51 16.61
CA LEU A 807 -55.06 0.45 16.38
C LEU A 807 -54.79 0.93 14.95
N PRO A 808 -53.60 1.47 14.63
CA PRO A 808 -53.28 1.98 13.29
C PRO A 808 -53.58 0.95 12.19
N GLY A 809 -54.51 1.27 11.30
CA GLY A 809 -54.93 0.39 10.20
C GLY A 809 -55.85 -0.78 10.58
N LYS A 810 -56.29 -0.89 11.84
CA LYS A 810 -57.24 -1.90 12.32
C LYS A 810 -58.53 -1.23 12.82
N GLU A 811 -59.58 -1.35 12.01
CA GLU A 811 -60.92 -0.86 12.34
C GLU A 811 -61.80 -1.99 12.89
N GLY A 812 -62.61 -1.67 13.89
CA GLY A 812 -63.69 -2.52 14.35
C GLY A 812 -65.05 -1.81 14.26
N LEU A 813 -66.12 -2.59 14.16
CA LEU A 813 -67.48 -2.08 14.09
C LEU A 813 -68.10 -2.05 15.50
N VAL A 814 -68.51 -0.88 15.95
CA VAL A 814 -69.44 -0.75 17.08
C VAL A 814 -70.85 -0.74 16.51
N HIS A 815 -71.58 -1.86 16.66
CA HIS A 815 -72.98 -1.93 16.24
C HIS A 815 -73.84 -0.93 17.03
N ILE A 816 -74.91 -0.39 16.41
CA ILE A 816 -75.78 0.62 17.03
C ILE A 816 -76.33 0.20 18.41
N SER A 817 -76.57 -1.10 18.61
CA SER A 817 -77.04 -1.65 19.89
C SER A 817 -75.97 -1.74 20.99
N GLN A 818 -74.71 -1.46 20.66
CA GLN A 818 -73.54 -1.55 21.54
C GLN A 818 -72.89 -0.17 21.77
N LEU A 819 -73.50 0.92 21.28
CA LEU A 819 -72.98 2.30 21.42
C LEU A 819 -73.29 2.95 22.77
N ALA A 820 -74.39 2.56 23.41
CA ALA A 820 -74.85 3.10 24.69
C ALA A 820 -75.59 2.03 25.51
N ASP A 821 -75.82 2.31 26.78
CA ASP A 821 -76.60 1.51 27.73
C ASP A 821 -78.13 1.63 27.53
N TYR A 822 -78.57 2.56 26.67
CA TYR A 822 -79.96 2.72 26.23
C TYR A 822 -80.12 2.46 24.73
N ARG A 823 -81.38 2.32 24.28
CA ARG A 823 -81.69 2.09 22.86
C ARG A 823 -81.45 3.36 22.04
N VAL A 824 -80.46 3.29 21.16
CA VAL A 824 -80.06 4.40 20.27
C VAL A 824 -80.92 4.37 18.99
N PRO A 825 -81.64 5.46 18.63
CA PRO A 825 -82.44 5.54 17.41
C PRO A 825 -81.59 5.74 16.14
N ARG A 826 -80.57 6.60 16.20
CA ARG A 826 -79.61 6.87 15.12
C ARG A 826 -78.19 6.96 15.68
N VAL A 827 -77.21 6.47 14.93
CA VAL A 827 -75.80 6.41 15.40
C VAL A 827 -75.24 7.81 15.63
N GLU A 828 -75.64 8.75 14.78
CA GLU A 828 -75.24 10.17 14.80
C GLU A 828 -75.72 10.91 16.05
N ASP A 829 -76.73 10.38 16.75
CA ASP A 829 -77.22 10.98 18.00
C ASP A 829 -76.22 10.77 19.17
N VAL A 830 -75.27 9.83 19.01
CA VAL A 830 -74.40 9.35 20.08
C VAL A 830 -72.92 9.55 19.78
N VAL A 831 -72.52 9.53 18.51
CA VAL A 831 -71.11 9.68 18.08
C VAL A 831 -71.04 10.45 16.75
N SER A 832 -69.98 11.25 16.59
CA SER A 832 -69.61 11.97 15.37
C SER A 832 -68.32 11.42 14.77
N ILE A 833 -68.12 11.63 13.46
CA ILE A 833 -66.84 11.29 12.81
C ILE A 833 -65.74 12.11 13.48
N GLY A 834 -64.70 11.43 13.95
CA GLY A 834 -63.59 12.02 14.67
C GLY A 834 -63.67 11.91 16.19
N ASP A 835 -64.80 11.47 16.77
CA ASP A 835 -64.93 11.28 18.21
C ASP A 835 -64.06 10.13 18.73
N GLU A 836 -63.50 10.28 19.93
CA GLU A 836 -62.74 9.23 20.62
C GLU A 836 -63.62 8.52 21.64
N LEU A 837 -63.72 7.19 21.52
CA LEU A 837 -64.61 6.34 22.32
C LEU A 837 -63.82 5.20 22.96
N MET A 838 -64.08 4.92 24.23
CA MET A 838 -63.61 3.69 24.88
C MET A 838 -64.49 2.51 24.45
N VAL A 839 -63.85 1.46 23.93
CA VAL A 839 -64.53 0.28 23.35
C VAL A 839 -63.82 -1.01 23.76
N ILE A 840 -64.59 -2.07 24.00
CA ILE A 840 -64.05 -3.43 24.24
C ILE A 840 -64.26 -4.28 23.00
N VAL A 841 -63.24 -5.06 22.62
CA VAL A 841 -63.37 -6.06 21.57
C VAL A 841 -64.22 -7.21 22.08
N THR A 842 -65.40 -7.44 21.51
CA THR A 842 -66.30 -8.51 21.95
C THR A 842 -66.01 -9.83 21.27
N GLU A 843 -65.70 -9.79 19.97
CA GLU A 843 -65.38 -10.98 19.18
C GLU A 843 -64.62 -10.58 17.91
N ILE A 844 -63.87 -11.54 17.36
CA ILE A 844 -63.33 -11.48 16.00
C ILE A 844 -64.03 -12.60 15.24
N ASP A 845 -64.76 -12.25 14.20
CA ASP A 845 -65.56 -13.22 13.46
C ASP A 845 -64.71 -14.13 12.56
N ARG A 846 -65.32 -15.16 11.96
CA ARG A 846 -64.63 -16.12 11.07
C ARG A 846 -64.06 -15.49 9.79
N MET A 847 -64.42 -14.25 9.48
CA MET A 847 -63.91 -13.47 8.34
C MET A 847 -62.84 -12.45 8.78
N GLY A 848 -62.45 -12.44 10.06
CA GLY A 848 -61.44 -11.54 10.61
C GLY A 848 -61.96 -10.13 10.96
N ARG A 849 -63.27 -9.90 10.96
CA ARG A 849 -63.86 -8.60 11.32
C ARG A 849 -63.94 -8.46 12.83
N VAL A 850 -63.49 -7.31 13.34
CA VAL A 850 -63.47 -6.99 14.76
C VAL A 850 -64.80 -6.35 15.17
N ASN A 851 -65.51 -6.97 16.11
CA ASN A 851 -66.72 -6.40 16.70
C ASN A 851 -66.37 -5.73 18.04
N LEU A 852 -66.85 -4.50 18.21
CA LEU A 852 -66.54 -3.63 19.33
C LEU A 852 -67.82 -3.29 20.11
N SER A 853 -67.69 -3.07 21.42
CA SER A 853 -68.78 -2.59 22.27
C SER A 853 -68.33 -1.48 23.20
N ARG A 854 -68.96 -0.31 23.05
CA ARG A 854 -68.85 0.82 23.98
C ARG A 854 -69.67 0.57 25.24
N ARG A 855 -70.81 -0.12 25.11
CA ARG A 855 -71.66 -0.50 26.24
C ARG A 855 -70.92 -1.41 27.23
N ALA A 856 -70.21 -2.42 26.74
CA ALA A 856 -69.41 -3.31 27.58
C ALA A 856 -68.27 -2.55 28.30
N ALA A 857 -67.69 -1.53 27.66
CA ALA A 857 -66.71 -0.65 28.30
C ALA A 857 -67.35 0.16 29.44
N MET A 858 -68.52 0.78 29.20
CA MET A 858 -69.27 1.53 30.21
C MET A 858 -69.65 0.65 31.42
N GLU A 859 -70.18 -0.55 31.16
CA GLU A 859 -70.55 -1.52 32.21
C GLU A 859 -69.33 -1.93 33.06
N ARG A 860 -68.16 -2.14 32.45
CA ARG A 860 -66.92 -2.51 33.15
C ARG A 860 -66.37 -1.37 34.02
N HIS A 861 -66.52 -0.11 33.58
CA HIS A 861 -66.12 1.06 34.38
C HIS A 861 -67.08 1.32 35.54
N MET A 862 -68.38 1.13 35.33
CA MET A 862 -69.38 1.21 36.41
C MET A 862 -69.18 0.12 37.47
N ALA A 863 -68.80 -1.10 37.07
CA ALA A 863 -68.48 -2.18 38.01
C ALA A 863 -67.22 -1.90 38.85
N LYS A 864 -66.17 -1.27 38.27
CA LYS A 864 -64.95 -0.88 39.01
C LYS A 864 -65.15 0.31 39.95
N ALA A 865 -66.07 1.22 39.63
CA ALA A 865 -66.38 2.38 40.47
C ALA A 865 -67.17 1.99 41.74
N GLY A 866 -67.91 0.88 41.71
CA GLY A 866 -68.64 0.34 42.86
C GLY A 866 -67.80 -0.46 43.88
N ASP A 867 -66.54 -0.76 43.57
CA ASP A 867 -65.63 -1.58 44.41
C ASP A 867 -64.61 -0.73 45.19
N ARG A 868 -64.69 0.61 45.08
CA ARG A 868 -63.86 1.60 45.79
C ARG A 868 -64.65 2.45 46.79
N SER A 869 -65.88 2.06 47.13
CA SER A 869 -66.72 2.72 48.15
C SER A 869 -66.72 1.97 49.47
#